data_AF-A0AAD4FDZ7-F1
#
_entry.id   AF-A0AAD4FDZ7-F1
#
_cell.length_a   1.000
_cell.length_b   1.000
_cell.length_c   1.000
_cell.angle_alpha   90.00
_cell.angle_beta   90.00
_cell.angle_gamma   90.00
#
_symmetry.space_group_name_H-M   'P 1'
#
loop_
_entity.id
_entity.type
_entity.pdbx_description
1 polymer ?
#
loop_
_entity_poly.entity_id
_entity_poly.type
_entity_poly.pdbx_seq_one_letter_code
_entity_poly.pdbx_strand_id
1 'polypeptide(L)'
;MPHATSLPAPGFQALILCGPGASFSTFTSTPKEIPKALLPIANRPMVWYPLEWCYRMGVTDITVVTPPESLEAIEAAMSQNPHLTTLPSPKPDILAPKDLSHQTSTGDLFRLPELQSAIKGDFIVLPCDLVCELDGTALADAWMVEQGGFAGASGGLDRNGGKIAFGAGGEKLGRRGGMGVWYQAKGEGSRKKEETDFIATTPLPTPIVPVPRDSLRRNISKLVYSVPTDTLNDITEENKTFPLRHSLIRKHARIRMLTTHRDAHIYIFPYWVMDMIKKNEKFESISEEVLGWWAKAGWQEGLGDKLGLRQILHGEDEESDHGSQVVEEEIDVSKFSTTYSGGNTDTEISAPTTLASRVTKSSSTPDSAKSLTSNSKLTVPPILAYVQPSGPTEPLIRRVDDSHLLLTVSLRLAKLPSIEEVTKELASPFAHQSKIVHKESIPRKCRVEAENSLLADNVIVEEKTNIKESVIGPNCKISEGARLLRCLLMDGVEVGPNVQLTDCILGRRCRMEGGDAKDGDKTVLKDCEVQDGQVVEWGTEAKNEKFMRFDVGEDVGSEGFGEDEMDTMEGEEGEGLPLRDVYDDYMSQEYVPLTIIKGAGNEYIPIPDGESAIVADFHSVRTETTDSPTYLTSGFYRIQAGPTRDIPTYDYEESKYVLSGQIDVLDEATGVTHHLVPGDFAFFHVGSKAQFSSKSGGTAFFAVTRRIVTRHPGLKGREEKVQSRL
;
A
#
# COMPACT_ATOMS: atom_id res chain seq x y z
N MET A 1 -43.33 -9.28 5.20
CA MET A 1 -42.60 -8.12 4.67
C MET A 1 -41.74 -7.58 5.80
N PRO A 2 -40.41 -7.82 5.82
CA PRO A 2 -39.59 -7.23 6.86
C PRO A 2 -39.41 -5.74 6.54
N HIS A 3 -39.65 -4.91 7.54
CA HIS A 3 -39.50 -3.47 7.46
C HIS A 3 -38.06 -3.12 7.07
N ALA A 4 -37.92 -2.34 6.00
CA ALA A 4 -36.69 -1.62 5.73
C ALA A 4 -36.44 -0.67 6.91
N THR A 5 -35.52 -1.04 7.80
CA THR A 5 -34.84 -0.09 8.68
C THR A 5 -34.00 0.81 7.77
N SER A 6 -34.63 1.84 7.21
CA SER A 6 -33.93 2.96 6.59
C SER A 6 -33.25 3.75 7.71
N LEU A 7 -32.10 3.26 8.18
CA LEU A 7 -31.12 4.15 8.79
C LEU A 7 -30.88 5.29 7.79
N PRO A 8 -30.93 6.57 8.20
CA PRO A 8 -30.61 7.66 7.29
C PRO A 8 -29.21 7.42 6.73
N ALA A 9 -29.08 7.42 5.40
CA ALA A 9 -27.81 7.13 4.74
C ALA A 9 -26.73 8.08 5.31
N PRO A 10 -25.56 7.57 5.72
CA PRO A 10 -24.53 8.37 6.38
C PRO A 10 -23.87 9.40 5.44
N GLY A 11 -24.26 9.41 4.16
CA GLY A 11 -23.76 10.34 3.14
C GLY A 11 -22.43 9.92 2.51
N PHE A 12 -21.96 8.70 2.78
CA PHE A 12 -20.75 8.14 2.17
C PHE A 12 -21.04 7.33 0.91
N GLN A 13 -20.08 7.35 -0.01
CA GLN A 13 -19.97 6.41 -1.12
C GLN A 13 -18.90 5.35 -0.78
N ALA A 14 -19.17 4.06 -0.96
CA ALA A 14 -18.17 3.01 -0.77
C ALA A 14 -17.55 2.56 -2.09
N LEU A 15 -16.23 2.44 -2.15
CA LEU A 15 -15.47 1.87 -3.24
C LEU A 15 -14.79 0.59 -2.77
N ILE A 16 -15.19 -0.55 -3.36
CA ILE A 16 -14.59 -1.85 -3.09
C ILE A 16 -13.61 -2.15 -4.22
N LEU A 17 -12.32 -2.28 -3.87
CA LEU A 17 -11.25 -2.52 -4.82
C LEU A 17 -11.00 -4.02 -4.98
N CYS A 18 -11.32 -4.56 -6.15
CA CYS A 18 -11.05 -5.94 -6.51
C CYS A 18 -9.74 -6.02 -7.30
N GLY A 19 -8.66 -6.42 -6.63
CA GLY A 19 -7.37 -6.67 -7.29
C GLY A 19 -7.34 -8.02 -8.03
N PRO A 20 -6.31 -8.25 -8.87
CA PRO A 20 -6.19 -9.43 -9.71
C PRO A 20 -5.90 -10.72 -8.94
N GLY A 21 -5.36 -10.61 -7.72
CA GLY A 21 -5.13 -11.74 -6.82
C GLY A 21 -3.84 -12.51 -7.02
N ALA A 22 -2.73 -11.81 -7.28
CA ALA A 22 -1.40 -12.41 -7.48
C ALA A 22 -0.99 -13.45 -6.41
N SER A 23 -1.37 -13.25 -5.14
CA SER A 23 -1.08 -14.17 -4.04
C SER A 23 -1.86 -15.50 -4.11
N PHE A 24 -2.94 -15.57 -4.88
CA PHE A 24 -3.77 -16.76 -5.10
C PHE A 24 -3.52 -17.39 -6.47
N SER A 25 -2.27 -17.40 -6.94
CA SER A 25 -1.90 -17.91 -8.28
C SER A 25 -2.45 -19.30 -8.59
N THR A 26 -2.65 -20.15 -7.57
CA THR A 26 -3.24 -21.49 -7.69
C THR A 26 -4.73 -21.50 -8.00
N PHE A 27 -5.49 -20.50 -7.58
CA PHE A 27 -6.96 -20.46 -7.71
C PHE A 27 -7.45 -19.35 -8.65
N THR A 28 -6.58 -18.40 -9.03
CA THR A 28 -6.92 -17.26 -9.90
C THR A 28 -6.15 -17.30 -11.22
N SER A 29 -5.71 -18.47 -11.67
CA SER A 29 -4.99 -18.65 -12.95
C SER A 29 -5.81 -18.22 -14.16
N THR A 30 -7.15 -18.27 -14.06
CA THR A 30 -8.07 -17.86 -15.12
C THR A 30 -9.04 -16.79 -14.58
N PRO A 31 -8.61 -15.51 -14.53
CA PRO A 31 -9.40 -14.41 -13.94
C PRO A 31 -10.76 -14.16 -14.60
N LYS A 32 -10.94 -14.63 -15.85
CA LYS A 32 -12.21 -14.59 -16.61
C LYS A 32 -13.25 -15.56 -16.06
N GLU A 33 -12.84 -16.69 -15.50
CA GLU A 33 -13.75 -17.65 -14.88
C GLU A 33 -13.89 -17.39 -13.38
N ILE A 34 -12.75 -17.19 -12.70
CA ILE A 34 -12.69 -17.15 -11.24
C ILE A 34 -11.76 -15.99 -10.82
N PRO A 35 -12.30 -14.77 -10.72
CA PRO A 35 -11.58 -13.67 -10.11
C PRO A 35 -11.41 -13.87 -8.60
N LYS A 36 -10.37 -13.27 -8.02
CA LYS A 36 -10.12 -13.26 -6.56
C LYS A 36 -11.37 -12.93 -5.74
N ALA A 37 -12.15 -11.93 -6.19
CA ALA A 37 -13.36 -11.46 -5.54
C ALA A 37 -14.45 -12.55 -5.37
N LEU A 38 -14.40 -13.64 -6.16
CA LEU A 38 -15.37 -14.73 -6.11
C LEU A 38 -14.83 -15.99 -5.41
N LEU A 39 -13.59 -15.99 -4.93
CA LEU A 39 -13.07 -17.11 -4.15
C LEU A 39 -13.92 -17.33 -2.89
N PRO A 40 -14.25 -18.59 -2.54
CA PRO A 40 -15.14 -18.87 -1.43
C PRO A 40 -14.41 -18.79 -0.08
N ILE A 41 -14.87 -17.90 0.80
CA ILE A 41 -14.52 -17.90 2.22
C ILE A 41 -15.74 -18.45 2.97
N ALA A 42 -15.58 -19.59 3.64
CA ALA A 42 -16.68 -20.28 4.33
C ALA A 42 -17.96 -20.45 3.45
N ASN A 43 -17.79 -20.92 2.21
CA ASN A 43 -18.85 -21.12 1.21
C ASN A 43 -19.59 -19.84 0.74
N ARG A 44 -19.03 -18.65 1.00
CA ARG A 44 -19.56 -17.36 0.48
C ARG A 44 -18.49 -16.68 -0.37
N PRO A 45 -18.85 -15.99 -1.46
CA PRO A 45 -17.88 -15.25 -2.27
C PRO A 45 -17.12 -14.21 -1.43
N MET A 46 -15.82 -14.03 -1.69
CA MET A 46 -14.97 -13.09 -0.95
C MET A 46 -15.54 -11.66 -0.91
N VAL A 47 -16.08 -11.16 -2.04
CA VAL A 47 -16.69 -9.82 -2.13
C VAL A 47 -17.97 -9.66 -1.31
N TRP A 48 -18.61 -10.76 -0.89
CA TRP A 48 -19.83 -10.70 -0.08
C TRP A 48 -19.58 -10.02 1.27
N TYR A 49 -18.41 -10.24 1.89
CA TYR A 49 -18.07 -9.70 3.21
C TYR A 49 -17.97 -8.17 3.25
N PRO A 50 -17.20 -7.49 2.36
CA PRO A 50 -17.18 -6.03 2.33
C PRO A 50 -18.53 -5.44 1.91
N LEU A 51 -19.29 -6.09 1.02
CA LEU A 51 -20.64 -5.65 0.65
C LEU A 51 -21.60 -5.69 1.84
N GLU A 52 -21.65 -6.81 2.54
CA GLU A 52 -22.48 -6.99 3.74
C GLU A 52 -22.12 -5.96 4.83
N TRP A 53 -20.82 -5.70 5.00
CA TRP A 53 -20.33 -4.68 5.92
C TRP A 53 -20.81 -3.26 5.56
N CYS A 54 -20.77 -2.89 4.27
CA CYS A 54 -21.33 -1.62 3.80
C CYS A 54 -22.83 -1.50 4.07
N TYR A 55 -23.62 -2.56 3.80
CA TYR A 55 -25.05 -2.55 4.06
C TYR A 55 -25.38 -2.46 5.55
N ARG A 56 -24.61 -3.14 6.41
CA ARG A 56 -24.74 -3.01 7.87
C ARG A 56 -24.43 -1.60 8.37
N MET A 57 -23.46 -0.93 7.73
CA MET A 57 -23.14 0.48 7.99
C MET A 57 -24.24 1.44 7.49
N GLY A 58 -25.19 0.96 6.67
CA GLY A 58 -26.23 1.80 6.03
C GLY A 58 -25.74 2.53 4.78
N VAL A 59 -24.58 2.16 4.23
CA VAL A 59 -24.08 2.70 2.97
C VAL A 59 -24.71 1.95 1.81
N THR A 60 -25.45 2.67 0.97
CA THR A 60 -26.16 2.10 -0.19
C THR A 60 -25.54 2.48 -1.53
N ASP A 61 -24.77 3.57 -1.58
CA ASP A 61 -24.02 3.98 -2.78
C ASP A 61 -22.68 3.24 -2.78
N ILE A 62 -22.65 2.08 -3.44
CA ILE A 62 -21.51 1.16 -3.44
C ILE A 62 -21.06 0.94 -4.89
N THR A 63 -19.77 1.17 -5.15
CA THR A 63 -19.11 0.90 -6.42
C THR A 63 -18.06 -0.20 -6.25
N VAL A 64 -18.21 -1.32 -6.96
CA VAL A 64 -17.24 -2.41 -7.03
C VAL A 64 -16.35 -2.19 -8.23
N VAL A 65 -15.05 -1.99 -7.99
CA VAL A 65 -14.06 -1.71 -9.03
C VAL A 65 -13.32 -2.99 -9.37
N THR A 66 -13.34 -3.42 -10.63
CA THR A 66 -12.77 -4.69 -11.09
C THR A 66 -11.99 -4.54 -12.41
N PRO A 67 -10.98 -5.37 -12.69
CA PRO A 67 -10.39 -5.47 -14.02
C PRO A 67 -11.45 -5.82 -15.08
N PRO A 68 -11.31 -5.31 -16.33
CA PRO A 68 -12.22 -5.63 -17.43
C PRO A 68 -12.38 -7.13 -17.71
N GLU A 69 -11.32 -7.92 -17.54
CA GLU A 69 -11.34 -9.37 -17.76
C GLU A 69 -12.28 -10.12 -16.81
N SER A 70 -12.50 -9.58 -15.62
CA SER A 70 -13.31 -10.21 -14.56
C SER A 70 -14.74 -9.65 -14.49
N LEU A 71 -15.07 -8.67 -15.33
CA LEU A 71 -16.37 -7.99 -15.32
C LEU A 71 -17.52 -8.99 -15.52
N GLU A 72 -17.48 -9.79 -16.58
CA GLU A 72 -18.54 -10.74 -16.93
C GLU A 72 -18.78 -11.76 -15.81
N ALA A 73 -17.71 -12.27 -15.20
CA ALA A 73 -17.80 -13.22 -14.10
C ALA A 73 -18.46 -12.61 -12.86
N ILE A 74 -18.10 -11.37 -12.50
CA ILE A 74 -18.67 -10.67 -11.35
C ILE A 74 -20.13 -10.30 -11.60
N GLU A 75 -20.48 -9.80 -12.80
CA GLU A 75 -21.87 -9.49 -13.17
C GLU A 75 -22.76 -10.73 -13.14
N ALA A 76 -22.28 -11.85 -13.68
CA ALA A 76 -22.96 -13.12 -13.62
C ALA A 76 -23.16 -13.58 -12.17
N ALA A 77 -22.11 -13.49 -11.34
CA ALA A 77 -22.18 -13.85 -9.92
C ALA A 77 -23.17 -12.97 -9.14
N MET A 78 -23.20 -11.65 -9.37
CA MET A 78 -24.15 -10.72 -8.73
C MET A 78 -25.62 -10.99 -9.13
N SER A 79 -25.83 -11.71 -10.23
CA SER A 79 -27.14 -12.06 -10.75
C SER A 79 -27.59 -13.47 -10.38
N GLN A 80 -26.65 -14.41 -10.22
CA GLN A 80 -26.94 -15.84 -10.07
C GLN A 80 -26.59 -16.40 -8.68
N ASN A 81 -25.58 -15.85 -8.00
CA ASN A 81 -25.13 -16.40 -6.72
C ASN A 81 -26.18 -16.14 -5.61
N PRO A 82 -26.65 -17.17 -4.88
CA PRO A 82 -27.66 -17.00 -3.85
C PRO A 82 -27.27 -16.00 -2.74
N HIS A 83 -25.99 -15.96 -2.35
CA HIS A 83 -25.52 -15.09 -1.29
C HIS A 83 -25.47 -13.62 -1.72
N LEU A 84 -25.09 -13.34 -2.96
CA LEU A 84 -25.04 -11.98 -3.51
C LEU A 84 -26.42 -11.46 -3.89
N THR A 85 -27.31 -12.31 -4.39
CA THR A 85 -28.68 -11.94 -4.75
C THR A 85 -29.60 -11.69 -3.55
N THR A 86 -29.25 -12.24 -2.37
CA THR A 86 -29.97 -12.01 -1.12
C THR A 86 -29.58 -10.69 -0.43
N LEU A 87 -28.53 -10.01 -0.90
CA LEU A 87 -28.10 -8.73 -0.33
C LEU A 87 -29.21 -7.66 -0.47
N PRO A 88 -29.29 -6.69 0.47
CA PRO A 88 -30.25 -5.61 0.40
C PRO A 88 -30.14 -4.78 -0.90
N SER A 89 -31.25 -4.17 -1.31
CA SER A 89 -31.25 -3.17 -2.38
C SER A 89 -30.88 -1.78 -1.84
N PRO A 90 -30.26 -0.90 -2.65
CA PRO A 90 -29.90 -1.04 -4.07
C PRO A 90 -28.69 -1.96 -4.29
N LYS A 91 -28.60 -2.58 -5.48
CA LYS A 91 -27.43 -3.38 -5.87
C LYS A 91 -26.21 -2.47 -6.09
N PRO A 92 -24.98 -2.97 -5.88
CA PRO A 92 -23.77 -2.20 -6.13
C PRO A 92 -23.57 -1.97 -7.63
N ASP A 93 -23.04 -0.81 -7.98
CA ASP A 93 -22.59 -0.50 -9.33
C ASP A 93 -21.24 -1.19 -9.58
N ILE A 94 -21.05 -1.76 -10.77
CA ILE A 94 -19.80 -2.39 -11.15
C ILE A 94 -19.08 -1.48 -12.14
N LEU A 95 -17.84 -1.14 -11.82
CA LEU A 95 -16.98 -0.29 -12.63
C LEU A 95 -15.76 -1.09 -13.08
N ALA A 96 -15.59 -1.21 -14.40
CA ALA A 96 -14.42 -1.81 -15.01
C ALA A 96 -13.69 -0.79 -15.92
N PRO A 97 -12.72 -0.04 -15.37
CA PRO A 97 -11.92 0.89 -16.15
C PRO A 97 -11.13 0.17 -17.24
N LYS A 98 -11.11 0.69 -18.47
CA LYS A 98 -10.53 -0.01 -19.63
C LYS A 98 -9.01 -0.17 -19.54
N ASP A 99 -8.35 0.81 -18.93
CA ASP A 99 -6.89 0.86 -18.81
C ASP A 99 -6.37 0.15 -17.55
N LEU A 100 -7.25 -0.52 -16.79
CA LEU A 100 -6.88 -1.27 -15.59
C LEU A 100 -6.25 -2.62 -15.97
N SER A 101 -4.95 -2.78 -15.70
CA SER A 101 -4.19 -4.00 -15.93
C SER A 101 -3.87 -4.73 -14.62
N HIS A 102 -3.37 -5.97 -14.72
CA HIS A 102 -2.98 -6.79 -13.56
C HIS A 102 -1.80 -6.21 -12.75
N GLN A 103 -1.05 -5.26 -13.32
CA GLN A 103 0.11 -4.64 -12.68
C GLN A 103 -0.19 -3.21 -12.19
N THR A 104 -1.42 -2.73 -12.39
CA THR A 104 -1.81 -1.38 -12.01
C THR A 104 -1.83 -1.24 -10.49
N SER A 105 -1.05 -0.28 -9.99
CA SER A 105 -0.97 0.03 -8.58
C SER A 105 -2.26 0.70 -8.10
N THR A 106 -2.51 0.73 -6.78
CA THR A 106 -3.67 1.46 -6.24
C THR A 106 -3.59 2.96 -6.55
N GLY A 107 -2.40 3.53 -6.69
CA GLY A 107 -2.23 4.92 -7.07
C GLY A 107 -2.64 5.20 -8.50
N ASP A 108 -2.25 4.34 -9.44
CA ASP A 108 -2.67 4.44 -10.85
C ASP A 108 -4.19 4.29 -10.99
N LEU A 109 -4.80 3.39 -10.20
CA LEU A 109 -6.24 3.17 -10.21
C LEU A 109 -7.04 4.44 -9.91
N PHE A 110 -6.61 5.25 -8.92
CA PHE A 110 -7.28 6.52 -8.58
C PHE A 110 -6.97 7.66 -9.56
N ARG A 111 -6.08 7.44 -10.54
CA ARG A 111 -5.87 8.37 -11.66
C ARG A 111 -6.83 8.13 -12.82
N LEU A 112 -7.40 6.92 -12.93
CA LEU A 112 -8.26 6.57 -14.06
C LEU A 112 -9.50 7.46 -14.09
N PRO A 113 -9.79 8.12 -15.23
CA PRO A 113 -10.85 9.12 -15.31
C PRO A 113 -12.23 8.54 -14.99
N GLU A 114 -12.47 7.26 -15.31
CA GLU A 114 -13.74 6.62 -14.97
C GLU A 114 -13.94 6.56 -13.45
N LEU A 115 -12.89 6.20 -12.68
CA LEU A 115 -12.96 6.15 -11.23
C LEU A 115 -13.09 7.55 -10.63
N GLN A 116 -12.35 8.54 -11.15
CA GLN A 116 -12.45 9.92 -10.67
C GLN A 116 -13.85 10.51 -10.88
N SER A 117 -14.53 10.12 -11.96
CA SER A 117 -15.89 10.57 -12.27
C SER A 117 -16.96 9.89 -11.40
N ALA A 118 -16.66 8.69 -10.91
CA ALA A 118 -17.54 7.93 -10.03
C ALA A 118 -17.59 8.53 -8.61
N ILE A 119 -16.46 9.05 -8.11
CA ILE A 119 -16.35 9.63 -6.75
C ILE A 119 -16.92 11.05 -6.74
N LYS A 120 -18.04 11.26 -6.02
CA LYS A 120 -18.75 12.56 -5.99
C LYS A 120 -18.78 13.25 -4.63
N GLY A 121 -18.42 12.55 -3.56
CA GLY A 121 -18.47 13.04 -2.19
C GLY A 121 -17.49 12.32 -1.27
N ASP A 122 -17.72 12.41 0.03
CA ASP A 122 -16.93 11.68 1.02
C ASP A 122 -17.07 10.17 0.78
N PHE A 123 -15.96 9.46 0.78
CA PHE A 123 -15.92 8.09 0.30
C PHE A 123 -15.15 7.14 1.22
N ILE A 124 -15.54 5.88 1.19
CA ILE A 124 -14.92 4.80 1.94
C ILE A 124 -14.22 3.90 0.95
N VAL A 125 -12.94 3.59 1.20
CA VAL A 125 -12.19 2.61 0.40
C VAL A 125 -12.09 1.32 1.20
N LEU A 126 -12.42 0.21 0.55
CA LEU A 126 -12.37 -1.14 1.12
C LEU A 126 -11.67 -2.08 0.13
N PRO A 127 -10.92 -3.10 0.57
CA PRO A 127 -10.45 -4.14 -0.32
C PRO A 127 -11.54 -5.22 -0.49
N CYS A 128 -11.48 -5.97 -1.58
CA CYS A 128 -12.38 -7.11 -1.78
C CYS A 128 -12.19 -8.26 -0.78
N ASP A 129 -11.01 -8.37 -0.16
CA ASP A 129 -10.60 -9.47 0.73
C ASP A 129 -10.83 -9.21 2.23
N LEU A 130 -11.63 -8.20 2.56
CA LEU A 130 -11.91 -7.83 3.95
C LEU A 130 -12.95 -8.75 4.59
N VAL A 131 -12.62 -9.32 5.75
CA VAL A 131 -13.57 -9.97 6.66
C VAL A 131 -13.59 -9.19 7.98
N CYS A 132 -14.69 -8.48 8.24
CA CYS A 132 -14.81 -7.53 9.35
C CYS A 132 -16.13 -7.70 10.14
N GLU A 133 -16.05 -8.31 11.32
CA GLU A 133 -17.19 -8.42 12.25
C GLU A 133 -17.51 -7.10 12.94
N LEU A 134 -16.52 -6.20 13.07
CA LEU A 134 -16.68 -4.90 13.72
C LEU A 134 -17.79 -4.09 13.04
N ASP A 135 -18.70 -3.54 13.83
CA ASP A 135 -19.81 -2.75 13.33
C ASP A 135 -19.32 -1.47 12.64
N GLY A 136 -19.61 -1.36 11.34
CA GLY A 136 -19.25 -0.20 10.54
C GLY A 136 -19.92 1.09 11.01
N THR A 137 -21.12 1.01 11.61
CA THR A 137 -21.82 2.19 12.14
C THR A 137 -21.04 2.83 13.29
N ALA A 138 -20.47 2.01 14.17
CA ALA A 138 -19.66 2.49 15.29
C ALA A 138 -18.37 3.21 14.83
N LEU A 139 -17.78 2.76 13.71
CA LEU A 139 -16.66 3.46 13.06
C LEU A 139 -17.11 4.77 12.42
N ALA A 140 -18.22 4.77 11.69
CA ALA A 140 -18.81 5.97 11.10
C ALA A 140 -19.07 7.04 12.16
N ASP A 141 -19.77 6.66 13.22
CA ASP A 141 -20.14 7.52 14.34
C ASP A 141 -18.91 8.09 15.02
N ALA A 142 -17.90 7.25 15.28
CA ALA A 142 -16.67 7.72 15.90
C ALA A 142 -15.92 8.73 15.01
N TRP A 143 -15.89 8.52 13.69
CA TRP A 143 -15.33 9.51 12.76
C TRP A 143 -16.15 10.79 12.72
N MET A 144 -17.48 10.68 12.65
CA MET A 144 -18.39 11.83 12.63
C MET A 144 -18.29 12.65 13.92
N VAL A 145 -18.12 12.03 15.09
CA VAL A 145 -17.98 12.74 16.36
C VAL A 145 -16.61 13.42 16.48
N GLU A 146 -15.54 12.75 16.05
CA GLU A 146 -14.17 13.30 16.21
C GLU A 146 -13.78 14.29 15.10
N GLN A 147 -14.39 14.19 13.92
CA GLN A 147 -14.11 15.03 12.76
C GLN A 147 -15.28 15.94 12.39
N GLY A 148 -16.45 15.77 12.99
CA GLY A 148 -17.63 16.60 12.74
C GLY A 148 -17.66 17.84 13.64
N GLY A 149 -17.47 19.00 13.00
CA GLY A 149 -17.99 20.26 13.52
C GLY A 149 -19.51 20.33 13.30
N PHE A 150 -20.21 21.08 14.16
CA PHE A 150 -21.66 21.26 14.11
C PHE A 150 -22.08 22.20 12.95
N ALA A 151 -21.85 21.76 11.71
CA ALA A 151 -22.50 22.23 10.48
C ALA A 151 -22.12 21.25 9.35
N GLY A 152 -23.10 20.58 8.77
CA GLY A 152 -22.91 19.75 7.58
C GLY A 152 -22.58 20.62 6.37
N ALA A 153 -21.33 20.54 5.89
CA ALA A 153 -20.97 20.89 4.53
C ALA A 153 -19.76 20.04 4.12
N SER A 154 -20.02 18.82 3.62
CA SER A 154 -19.07 18.13 2.76
C SER A 154 -19.05 18.86 1.43
N GLY A 155 -17.88 19.34 1.00
CA GLY A 155 -17.70 19.69 -0.41
C GLY A 155 -17.90 18.43 -1.26
N GLY A 156 -18.42 18.60 -2.46
CA GLY A 156 -18.77 17.51 -3.38
C GLY A 156 -19.40 18.06 -4.64
N LEU A 157 -19.86 17.19 -5.52
CA LEU A 157 -20.66 17.58 -6.68
C LEU A 157 -22.14 17.35 -6.39
N ASP A 158 -23.00 18.32 -6.72
CA ASP A 158 -24.45 18.13 -6.69
C ASP A 158 -24.89 17.14 -7.79
N ARG A 159 -26.18 16.77 -7.78
CA ARG A 159 -26.75 15.81 -8.77
C ARG A 159 -26.62 16.29 -10.24
N ASN A 160 -26.33 17.58 -10.45
CA ASN A 160 -26.17 18.22 -11.74
C ASN A 160 -24.69 18.54 -12.07
N GLY A 161 -23.73 18.10 -11.24
CA GLY A 161 -22.30 18.36 -11.42
C GLY A 161 -21.82 19.73 -10.94
N GLY A 162 -22.65 20.51 -10.25
CA GLY A 162 -22.27 21.76 -9.61
C GLY A 162 -21.46 21.54 -8.34
N LYS A 163 -20.40 22.32 -8.11
CA LYS A 163 -19.61 22.23 -6.87
C LYS A 163 -20.44 22.70 -5.68
N ILE A 164 -20.64 21.83 -4.69
CA ILE A 164 -21.24 22.17 -3.40
C ILE A 164 -20.23 23.04 -2.64
N ALA A 165 -20.63 24.26 -2.28
CA ALA A 165 -19.76 25.22 -1.60
C ALA A 165 -19.35 24.73 -0.20
N PHE A 166 -18.06 24.92 0.12
CA PHE A 166 -17.49 24.62 1.42
C PHE A 166 -18.05 25.59 2.49
N GLY A 167 -18.61 25.09 3.60
CA GLY A 167 -19.27 25.90 4.65
C GLY A 167 -18.91 25.50 6.08
N ALA A 168 -19.06 26.43 7.02
CA ALA A 168 -18.28 26.55 8.27
C ALA A 168 -18.57 25.56 9.43
N GLY A 169 -17.62 24.65 9.71
CA GLY A 169 -16.69 24.72 10.87
C GLY A 169 -17.12 24.40 12.32
N GLY A 170 -16.29 23.59 13.00
CA GLY A 170 -16.06 23.63 14.46
C GLY A 170 -15.15 22.48 14.93
N GLU A 171 -14.07 22.65 15.71
CA GLU A 171 -13.54 23.83 16.40
C GLU A 171 -12.17 24.23 15.82
N LYS A 172 -11.98 25.53 15.48
CA LYS A 172 -10.84 26.14 14.75
C LYS A 172 -10.85 26.06 13.21
N LEU A 173 -12.01 25.72 12.63
CA LEU A 173 -12.46 25.99 11.23
C LEU A 173 -11.71 25.30 10.07
N GLY A 174 -11.16 24.09 10.28
CA GLY A 174 -10.52 23.28 9.23
C GLY A 174 -11.43 22.22 8.58
N ARG A 175 -11.07 21.74 7.38
CA ARG A 175 -11.72 20.60 6.70
C ARG A 175 -11.68 19.34 7.57
N ARG A 176 -12.64 18.44 7.36
CA ARG A 176 -12.69 17.13 8.04
C ARG A 176 -11.41 16.32 7.76
N GLY A 177 -10.96 15.61 8.78
CA GLY A 177 -9.88 14.63 8.67
C GLY A 177 -10.35 13.27 8.12
N GLY A 178 -9.42 12.35 7.94
CA GLY A 178 -9.70 10.97 7.52
C GLY A 178 -9.60 9.98 8.67
N MET A 179 -9.94 8.72 8.42
CA MET A 179 -9.69 7.62 9.37
C MET A 179 -9.24 6.35 8.65
N GLY A 180 -8.26 5.66 9.21
CA GLY A 180 -7.88 4.29 8.83
C GLY A 180 -8.09 3.30 9.97
N VAL A 181 -8.09 2.02 9.64
CA VAL A 181 -8.30 0.91 10.57
C VAL A 181 -7.12 -0.06 10.52
N TRP A 182 -6.53 -0.34 11.67
CA TRP A 182 -5.45 -1.32 11.85
C TRP A 182 -5.87 -2.39 12.84
N TYR A 183 -5.60 -3.65 12.51
CA TYR A 183 -5.91 -4.80 13.35
C TYR A 183 -4.65 -5.53 13.80
N GLN A 184 -4.75 -6.28 14.89
CA GLN A 184 -3.63 -7.07 15.40
C GLN A 184 -3.42 -8.32 14.54
N ALA A 185 -2.29 -8.39 13.83
CA ALA A 185 -1.94 -9.55 12.99
C ALA A 185 -1.47 -10.75 13.83
N LYS A 186 -0.75 -10.51 14.92
CA LYS A 186 -0.27 -11.59 15.81
C LYS A 186 -1.38 -12.10 16.74
N GLY A 187 -1.77 -13.37 16.61
CA GLY A 187 -2.85 -13.94 17.41
C GLY A 187 -3.25 -15.36 17.00
N GLU A 188 -4.48 -15.75 17.32
CA GLU A 188 -5.03 -17.06 16.93
C GLU A 188 -5.16 -17.15 15.41
N GLY A 189 -4.49 -18.14 14.80
CA GLY A 189 -4.47 -18.35 13.35
C GLY A 189 -3.38 -17.58 12.57
N SER A 190 -2.51 -16.81 13.25
CA SER A 190 -1.41 -16.11 12.57
C SER A 190 -0.29 -17.07 12.13
N ARG A 191 0.22 -16.92 10.90
CA ARG A 191 1.38 -17.68 10.39
C ARG A 191 2.68 -16.93 10.69
N LYS A 192 3.79 -17.67 10.77
CA LYS A 192 5.14 -17.07 10.81
C LYS A 192 5.36 -16.31 9.49
N LYS A 193 5.67 -15.01 9.57
CA LYS A 193 5.80 -14.05 8.44
C LYS A 193 4.48 -13.52 7.85
N GLU A 194 3.41 -13.45 8.63
CA GLU A 194 2.27 -12.61 8.22
C GLU A 194 2.73 -11.15 8.05
N GLU A 195 2.27 -10.50 6.98
CA GLU A 195 2.56 -9.09 6.71
C GLU A 195 2.09 -8.21 7.87
N THR A 196 2.90 -7.20 8.20
CA THR A 196 2.58 -6.21 9.23
C THR A 196 2.94 -4.83 8.74
N ASP A 197 2.44 -3.81 9.42
CA ASP A 197 2.72 -2.41 9.16
C ASP A 197 3.36 -1.77 10.39
N PHE A 198 4.23 -0.80 10.14
CA PHE A 198 4.75 0.08 11.17
C PHE A 198 3.93 1.36 11.23
N ILE A 199 3.20 1.52 12.34
CA ILE A 199 2.45 2.73 12.60
C ILE A 199 2.92 3.42 13.88
N ALA A 200 2.96 4.75 13.83
CA ALA A 200 3.13 5.58 15.02
C ALA A 200 1.88 6.44 15.21
N THR A 201 1.35 6.40 16.43
CA THR A 201 0.13 7.10 16.82
C THR A 201 0.36 7.99 18.03
N THR A 202 -0.44 9.04 18.17
CA THR A 202 -0.44 9.93 19.33
C THR A 202 -1.86 9.99 19.91
N PRO A 203 -2.03 9.96 21.24
CA PRO A 203 -3.37 10.00 21.83
C PRO A 203 -4.06 11.31 21.45
N LEU A 204 -5.33 11.20 21.12
CA LEU A 204 -6.17 12.36 20.91
C LEU A 204 -6.43 13.10 22.25
N PRO A 205 -6.81 14.38 22.21
CA PRO A 205 -7.15 15.15 23.41
C PRO A 205 -8.19 14.44 24.27
N THR A 206 -8.05 14.57 25.60
CA THR A 206 -9.02 14.01 26.54
C THR A 206 -10.34 14.78 26.42
N PRO A 207 -11.46 14.11 26.13
CA PRO A 207 -12.75 14.79 26.06
C PRO A 207 -13.16 15.30 27.44
N ILE A 208 -13.91 16.41 27.46
CA ILE A 208 -14.42 17.04 28.68
C ILE A 208 -15.38 16.09 29.41
N VAL A 209 -16.15 15.31 28.66
CA VAL A 209 -17.07 14.30 29.17
C VAL A 209 -16.43 12.92 29.08
N PRO A 210 -16.51 12.08 30.13
CA PRO A 210 -16.03 10.71 30.08
C PRO A 210 -16.68 9.92 28.93
N VAL A 211 -15.83 9.27 28.14
CA VAL A 211 -16.27 8.45 27.01
C VAL A 211 -17.08 7.24 27.51
N PRO A 212 -18.25 6.94 26.91
CA PRO A 212 -19.00 5.71 27.18
C PRO A 212 -18.11 4.47 27.12
N ARG A 213 -18.44 3.44 27.90
CA ARG A 213 -17.63 2.20 27.96
C ARG A 213 -17.58 1.48 26.63
N ASP A 214 -18.67 1.53 25.87
CA ASP A 214 -18.84 0.80 24.60
C ASP A 214 -18.37 1.60 23.38
N SER A 215 -17.83 2.81 23.57
CA SER A 215 -17.36 3.64 22.45
C SER A 215 -15.98 3.20 21.97
N LEU A 216 -15.84 3.08 20.64
CA LEU A 216 -14.56 2.80 19.97
C LEU A 216 -13.51 3.89 20.20
N ARG A 217 -13.91 5.07 20.67
CA ARG A 217 -13.03 6.23 20.77
C ARG A 217 -11.77 5.99 21.60
N ARG A 218 -11.82 5.12 22.61
CA ARG A 218 -10.65 4.77 23.44
C ARG A 218 -9.50 4.16 22.63
N ASN A 219 -9.86 3.49 21.53
CA ASN A 219 -8.95 2.80 20.63
C ASN A 219 -8.60 3.65 19.39
N ILE A 220 -9.14 4.87 19.31
CA ILE A 220 -8.82 5.83 18.24
C ILE A 220 -7.73 6.78 18.71
N SER A 221 -6.71 6.94 17.88
CA SER A 221 -5.59 7.85 18.08
C SER A 221 -5.33 8.64 16.80
N LYS A 222 -4.53 9.70 16.86
CA LYS A 222 -4.08 10.40 15.64
C LYS A 222 -2.88 9.67 15.06
N LEU A 223 -2.93 9.36 13.76
CA LEU A 223 -1.82 8.78 13.01
C LEU A 223 -0.78 9.86 12.73
N VAL A 224 0.49 9.57 13.03
CA VAL A 224 1.61 10.50 12.81
C VAL A 224 2.71 9.92 11.92
N TYR A 225 2.73 8.60 11.76
CA TYR A 225 3.63 7.90 10.84
C TYR A 225 2.99 6.56 10.44
N SER A 226 3.10 6.17 9.18
CA SER A 226 2.66 4.88 8.66
C SER A 226 3.58 4.49 7.51
N VAL A 227 4.08 3.26 7.52
CA VAL A 227 4.79 2.60 6.41
C VAL A 227 4.63 1.07 6.53
N PRO A 228 4.67 0.32 5.42
CA PRO A 228 4.81 -1.13 5.45
C PRO A 228 6.06 -1.58 6.22
N THR A 229 6.03 -2.80 6.76
CA THR A 229 7.21 -3.34 7.47
C THR A 229 8.41 -3.51 6.53
N ASP A 230 8.19 -3.82 5.25
CA ASP A 230 9.28 -3.97 4.28
C ASP A 230 9.99 -2.63 4.04
N THR A 231 9.24 -1.54 3.80
CA THR A 231 9.79 -0.18 3.73
C THR A 231 10.50 0.21 5.02
N LEU A 232 9.98 -0.19 6.20
CA LEU A 232 10.69 0.04 7.46
C LEU A 232 12.05 -0.69 7.48
N ASN A 233 12.09 -1.94 7.04
CA ASN A 233 13.31 -2.73 6.98
C ASN A 233 14.32 -2.06 6.06
N ASP A 234 13.92 -1.66 4.85
CA ASP A 234 14.78 -0.95 3.89
C ASP A 234 15.39 0.31 4.50
N ILE A 235 14.57 1.15 5.15
CA ILE A 235 15.04 2.36 5.84
C ILE A 235 16.06 2.01 6.92
N THR A 236 15.82 0.95 7.70
CA THR A 236 16.72 0.54 8.78
C THR A 236 18.00 -0.13 8.30
N GLU A 237 17.96 -0.83 7.17
CA GLU A 237 19.13 -1.44 6.55
C GLU A 237 20.05 -0.37 5.94
N GLU A 238 19.47 0.59 5.21
CA GLU A 238 20.18 1.71 4.62
C GLU A 238 20.86 2.58 5.70
N ASN A 239 20.11 2.96 6.74
CA ASN A 239 20.58 3.91 7.76
C ASN A 239 21.20 3.23 8.99
N LYS A 240 21.21 1.89 9.05
CA LYS A 240 21.57 1.07 10.23
C LYS A 240 20.79 1.40 11.52
N THR A 241 19.81 2.28 11.42
CA THR A 241 19.04 2.88 12.51
C THR A 241 17.68 3.33 11.97
N PHE A 242 16.70 3.55 12.84
CA PHE A 242 15.43 4.16 12.46
C PHE A 242 15.48 5.68 12.71
N PRO A 243 15.58 6.53 11.67
CA PRO A 243 15.75 7.97 11.84
C PRO A 243 14.44 8.64 12.28
N LEU A 244 14.43 9.22 13.48
CA LEU A 244 13.29 9.95 14.02
C LEU A 244 13.54 11.46 14.00
N ARG A 245 12.68 12.23 13.34
CA ARG A 245 12.80 13.69 13.30
C ARG A 245 12.41 14.32 14.64
N HIS A 246 13.26 15.22 15.15
CA HIS A 246 13.01 15.97 16.39
C HIS A 246 11.71 16.79 16.36
N SER A 247 11.26 17.24 15.17
CA SER A 247 10.00 17.98 15.02
C SER A 247 8.78 17.14 15.40
N LEU A 248 8.79 15.84 15.12
CA LEU A 248 7.73 14.92 15.51
C LEU A 248 7.59 14.88 17.04
N ILE A 249 8.70 14.70 17.75
CA ILE A 249 8.74 14.65 19.22
C ILE A 249 8.35 16.00 19.83
N ARG A 250 8.82 17.12 19.23
CA ARG A 250 8.50 18.47 19.69
C ARG A 250 7.01 18.78 19.56
N LYS A 251 6.35 18.27 18.51
CA LYS A 251 4.90 18.46 18.32
C LYS A 251 4.07 17.49 19.15
N HIS A 252 4.53 16.25 19.32
CA HIS A 252 3.81 15.18 19.99
C HIS A 252 4.67 14.57 21.11
N ALA A 253 4.37 14.95 22.36
CA ALA A 253 5.10 14.46 23.53
C ALA A 253 4.88 12.97 23.83
N ARG A 254 3.76 12.40 23.35
CA ARG A 254 3.41 11.00 23.54
C ARG A 254 3.19 10.34 22.19
N ILE A 255 4.05 9.40 21.85
CA ILE A 255 3.99 8.63 20.61
C ILE A 255 4.06 7.15 20.96
N ARG A 256 3.11 6.38 20.43
CA ARG A 256 3.10 4.92 20.52
C ARG A 256 3.45 4.35 19.16
N MET A 257 4.50 3.55 19.08
CA MET A 257 4.94 2.86 17.88
C MET A 257 4.50 1.40 17.95
N LEU A 258 3.95 0.88 16.85
CA LEU A 258 3.37 -0.46 16.76
C LEU A 258 3.91 -1.15 15.50
N THR A 259 4.30 -2.41 15.65
CA THR A 259 4.85 -3.26 14.57
C THR A 259 4.09 -4.57 14.39
N THR A 260 3.12 -4.86 15.26
CA THR A 260 2.37 -6.13 15.26
C THR A 260 1.01 -6.02 14.59
N HIS A 261 0.68 -4.82 14.11
CA HIS A 261 -0.61 -4.51 13.51
C HIS A 261 -0.47 -4.54 11.99
N ARG A 262 -1.58 -4.80 11.31
CA ARG A 262 -1.68 -4.76 9.86
C ARG A 262 -2.81 -3.82 9.46
N ASP A 263 -2.63 -3.13 8.35
CA ASP A 263 -3.63 -2.26 7.76
C ASP A 263 -4.80 -3.10 7.23
N ALA A 264 -6.02 -2.74 7.63
CA ALA A 264 -7.24 -3.37 7.17
C ALA A 264 -7.65 -2.92 5.76
N HIS A 265 -7.00 -1.88 5.22
CA HIS A 265 -7.42 -1.16 4.02
C HIS A 265 -8.84 -0.59 4.10
N ILE A 266 -9.31 -0.28 5.32
CA ILE A 266 -10.56 0.46 5.54
C ILE A 266 -10.19 1.92 5.75
N TYR A 267 -10.49 2.75 4.75
CA TYR A 267 -10.23 4.18 4.83
C TYR A 267 -11.52 4.98 4.66
N ILE A 268 -11.78 5.90 5.59
CA ILE A 268 -12.82 6.93 5.45
C ILE A 268 -12.12 8.21 5.01
N PHE A 269 -12.36 8.61 3.77
CA PHE A 269 -11.74 9.79 3.16
C PHE A 269 -12.77 10.90 2.91
N PRO A 270 -12.48 12.13 3.38
CA PRO A 270 -13.22 13.29 2.92
C PRO A 270 -12.90 13.59 1.45
N TYR A 271 -13.85 14.15 0.71
CA TYR A 271 -13.74 14.34 -0.74
C TYR A 271 -12.46 15.08 -1.18
N TRP A 272 -11.96 16.03 -0.38
CA TRP A 272 -10.74 16.80 -0.71
C TRP A 272 -9.49 15.93 -0.87
N VAL A 273 -9.46 14.72 -0.30
CA VAL A 273 -8.35 13.77 -0.50
C VAL A 273 -8.23 13.39 -1.97
N MET A 274 -9.33 13.39 -2.71
CA MET A 274 -9.30 13.15 -4.16
C MET A 274 -8.53 14.27 -4.89
N ASP A 275 -8.68 15.53 -4.46
CA ASP A 275 -7.91 16.65 -5.01
C ASP A 275 -6.42 16.54 -4.65
N MET A 276 -6.11 16.03 -3.45
CA MET A 276 -4.73 15.73 -3.04
C MET A 276 -4.11 14.64 -3.93
N ILE A 277 -4.85 13.57 -4.22
CA ILE A 277 -4.41 12.48 -5.10
C ILE A 277 -4.18 13.00 -6.53
N LYS A 278 -5.14 13.77 -7.08
CA LYS A 278 -5.03 14.37 -8.42
C LYS A 278 -3.80 15.27 -8.58
N LYS A 279 -3.45 16.01 -7.53
CA LYS A 279 -2.32 16.96 -7.56
C LYS A 279 -0.95 16.28 -7.47
N ASN A 280 -0.89 15.09 -6.88
CA ASN A 280 0.35 14.37 -6.63
C ASN A 280 0.33 13.08 -7.46
N GLU A 281 0.73 13.16 -8.74
CA GLU A 281 0.59 12.06 -9.70
C GLU A 281 1.65 10.96 -9.57
N LYS A 282 2.66 11.10 -8.70
CA LYS A 282 3.78 10.14 -8.59
C LYS A 282 3.73 9.37 -7.26
N PHE A 283 2.93 8.31 -7.22
CA PHE A 283 2.90 7.33 -6.11
C PHE A 283 2.37 5.98 -6.56
N GLU A 284 2.64 4.90 -5.83
CA GLU A 284 2.17 3.56 -6.17
C GLU A 284 1.06 3.10 -5.23
N SER A 285 1.16 3.41 -3.93
CA SER A 285 0.20 2.99 -2.93
C SER A 285 -0.50 4.14 -2.21
N ILE A 286 -1.82 4.02 -2.05
CA ILE A 286 -2.54 4.96 -1.19
C ILE A 286 -2.19 4.71 0.29
N SER A 287 -2.00 3.45 0.69
CA SER A 287 -1.75 3.08 2.08
C SER A 287 -0.39 3.54 2.59
N GLU A 288 0.63 3.56 1.71
CA GLU A 288 1.98 3.96 2.06
C GLU A 288 2.21 5.45 1.83
N GLU A 289 2.01 5.94 0.59
CA GLU A 289 2.33 7.33 0.25
C GLU A 289 1.26 8.30 0.70
N VAL A 290 -0.01 8.12 0.31
CA VAL A 290 -1.06 9.12 0.62
C VAL A 290 -1.26 9.23 2.14
N LEU A 291 -1.42 8.11 2.84
CA LEU A 291 -1.53 8.12 4.31
C LEU A 291 -0.23 8.58 4.98
N GLY A 292 0.92 8.11 4.50
CA GLY A 292 2.22 8.45 5.07
C GLY A 292 2.54 9.94 4.93
N TRP A 293 2.30 10.53 3.76
CA TRP A 293 2.44 11.95 3.49
C TRP A 293 1.47 12.78 4.32
N TRP A 294 0.21 12.38 4.40
CA TRP A 294 -0.79 13.09 5.21
C TRP A 294 -0.42 13.07 6.70
N ALA A 295 -0.06 11.90 7.24
CA ALA A 295 0.37 11.76 8.63
C ALA A 295 1.61 12.64 8.93
N LYS A 296 2.58 12.68 8.01
CA LYS A 296 3.80 13.51 8.12
C LYS A 296 3.51 15.02 7.96
N ALA A 297 2.63 15.41 7.05
CA ALA A 297 2.26 16.80 6.79
C ALA A 297 1.66 17.48 8.03
N GLY A 298 1.06 16.66 8.92
CA GLY A 298 0.55 17.10 10.20
C GLY A 298 1.61 17.63 11.17
N TRP A 299 2.90 17.35 11.02
CA TRP A 299 3.95 17.79 11.95
C TRP A 299 5.28 18.22 11.29
N GLN A 300 5.49 17.86 10.03
CA GLN A 300 6.65 18.25 9.25
C GLN A 300 6.40 19.59 8.54
N GLU A 301 7.07 20.64 9.00
CA GLU A 301 6.94 21.98 8.43
C GLU A 301 7.34 22.01 6.95
N GLY A 302 6.58 22.74 6.14
CA GLY A 302 6.76 22.85 4.68
C GLY A 302 6.31 21.64 3.86
N LEU A 303 6.07 20.46 4.44
CA LEU A 303 5.61 19.29 3.66
C LEU A 303 4.19 19.49 3.13
N GLY A 304 3.28 20.05 3.94
CA GLY A 304 1.92 20.32 3.48
C GLY A 304 1.84 21.32 2.32
N ASP A 305 2.73 22.33 2.31
CA ASP A 305 2.83 23.27 1.18
C ASP A 305 3.38 22.59 -0.08
N LYS A 306 4.38 21.69 0.05
CA LYS A 306 4.91 20.89 -1.07
C LYS A 306 3.88 19.97 -1.70
N LEU A 307 3.01 19.38 -0.88
CA LEU A 307 1.87 18.55 -1.34
C LEU A 307 0.73 19.40 -1.92
N GLY A 308 0.87 20.74 -1.89
CA GLY A 308 -0.12 21.66 -2.42
C GLY A 308 -1.39 21.76 -1.59
N LEU A 309 -1.36 21.32 -0.31
CA LEU A 309 -2.53 21.29 0.58
C LEU A 309 -3.05 22.70 0.88
N ARG A 310 -2.22 23.75 0.82
CA ARG A 310 -2.68 25.12 1.05
C ARG A 310 -3.76 25.53 0.05
N GLN A 311 -3.51 25.34 -1.24
CA GLN A 311 -4.47 25.63 -2.31
C GLN A 311 -5.70 24.74 -2.21
N ILE A 312 -5.51 23.45 -1.86
CA ILE A 312 -6.61 22.51 -1.71
C ILE A 312 -7.50 22.95 -0.55
N LEU A 313 -6.96 23.21 0.64
CA LEU A 313 -7.72 23.44 1.87
C LEU A 313 -8.34 24.84 1.97
N HIS A 314 -7.65 25.88 1.48
CA HIS A 314 -8.07 27.28 1.59
C HIS A 314 -8.75 27.84 0.32
N GLY A 315 -8.73 27.12 -0.80
CA GLY A 315 -9.23 27.63 -2.09
C GLY A 315 -8.24 28.60 -2.75
N GLU A 316 -8.44 28.88 -4.04
CA GLU A 316 -7.88 30.08 -4.67
C GLU A 316 -8.71 31.25 -4.16
N ASP A 317 -8.11 32.21 -3.48
CA ASP A 317 -8.77 33.48 -3.19
C ASP A 317 -9.12 34.13 -4.54
N GLU A 318 -10.34 33.92 -5.04
CA GLU A 318 -10.86 34.76 -6.11
C GLU A 318 -10.89 36.19 -5.56
N GLU A 319 -10.05 37.05 -6.13
CA GLU A 319 -10.13 38.50 -6.05
C GLU A 319 -11.51 38.95 -6.57
N SER A 320 -12.55 38.75 -5.78
CA SER A 320 -13.85 39.35 -5.97
C SER A 320 -13.88 40.64 -5.16
N ASP A 321 -13.63 41.72 -5.87
CA ASP A 321 -13.77 43.11 -5.44
C ASP A 321 -15.25 43.42 -5.13
N HIS A 322 -15.80 42.84 -4.07
CA HIS A 322 -17.08 43.26 -3.48
C HIS A 322 -16.97 43.26 -1.97
N GLY A 323 -16.73 44.45 -1.44
CA GLY A 323 -16.66 44.73 -0.01
C GLY A 323 -17.89 44.23 0.74
N SER A 324 -17.66 43.23 1.59
CA SER A 324 -18.44 43.03 2.81
C SER A 324 -17.45 42.91 3.96
N GLN A 325 -17.57 43.83 4.92
CA GLN A 325 -16.84 43.76 6.18
C GLN A 325 -17.31 42.51 6.93
N VAL A 326 -16.52 41.44 6.87
CA VAL A 326 -16.64 40.35 7.85
C VAL A 326 -15.70 40.73 8.99
N VAL A 327 -16.27 41.34 10.02
CA VAL A 327 -15.59 41.51 11.32
C VAL A 327 -15.64 40.14 11.98
N GLU A 328 -14.55 39.38 11.90
CA GLU A 328 -14.36 38.21 12.76
C GLU A 328 -14.02 38.69 14.17
N GLU A 329 -15.06 38.96 14.97
CA GLU A 329 -14.90 38.94 16.43
C GLU A 329 -14.87 37.47 16.88
N GLU A 330 -13.78 37.09 17.54
CA GLU A 330 -13.62 35.81 18.23
C GLU A 330 -14.73 35.68 19.31
N ILE A 331 -15.85 35.03 18.98
CA ILE A 331 -16.84 34.65 19.97
C ILE A 331 -16.34 33.40 20.69
N ASP A 332 -15.71 33.60 21.84
CA ASP A 332 -15.36 32.54 22.78
C ASP A 332 -16.64 31.96 23.41
N VAL A 333 -17.08 30.82 22.87
CA VAL A 333 -18.30 30.10 23.28
C VAL A 333 -18.22 29.63 24.75
N SER A 334 -17.02 29.56 25.34
CA SER A 334 -16.84 29.21 26.75
C SER A 334 -17.40 30.27 27.70
N LYS A 335 -17.56 31.52 27.25
CA LYS A 335 -18.16 32.62 28.02
C LYS A 335 -19.68 32.59 28.06
N PHE A 336 -20.32 31.80 27.20
CA PHE A 336 -21.79 31.66 27.13
C PHE A 336 -22.31 30.41 27.85
N SER A 337 -21.41 29.60 28.42
CA SER A 337 -21.80 28.45 29.24
C SER A 337 -22.08 28.90 30.68
N THR A 338 -23.36 28.91 31.07
CA THR A 338 -23.81 29.26 32.43
C THR A 338 -23.45 28.23 33.50
N THR A 339 -22.71 27.17 33.16
CA THR A 339 -22.27 26.11 34.08
C THR A 339 -20.77 26.14 34.39
N TYR A 340 -20.04 27.16 33.94
CA TYR A 340 -18.61 27.28 34.24
C TYR A 340 -18.36 27.95 35.60
N SER A 341 -18.14 27.16 36.63
CA SER A 341 -17.55 27.60 37.91
C SER A 341 -16.08 27.17 37.95
N GLY A 342 -15.18 28.07 37.57
CA GLY A 342 -13.73 27.87 37.61
C GLY A 342 -13.19 27.84 39.04
N GLY A 343 -12.38 26.82 39.34
CA GLY A 343 -11.59 26.72 40.56
C GLY A 343 -10.37 27.65 40.50
N ASN A 344 -10.21 28.44 41.56
CA ASN A 344 -9.18 29.44 41.76
C ASN A 344 -7.80 28.80 42.04
N THR A 345 -6.78 29.09 41.22
CA THR A 345 -5.37 29.02 41.64
C THR A 345 -4.56 30.09 40.91
N ASP A 346 -4.16 31.11 41.67
CA ASP A 346 -3.24 32.16 41.30
C ASP A 346 -1.84 31.62 40.96
N THR A 347 -1.27 32.07 39.84
CA THR A 347 0.15 32.52 39.80
C THR A 347 0.35 33.44 38.60
N GLU A 348 0.67 34.70 38.89
CA GLU A 348 0.96 35.75 37.91
C GLU A 348 2.30 35.51 37.21
N ILE A 349 2.31 35.54 35.88
CA ILE A 349 3.40 36.12 35.08
C ILE A 349 2.74 36.96 33.98
N SER A 350 2.94 38.28 34.07
CA SER A 350 2.35 39.31 33.22
C SER A 350 2.75 39.19 31.75
N ALA A 351 1.76 39.18 30.85
CA ALA A 351 1.93 39.56 29.44
C ALA A 351 1.37 40.99 29.23
N PRO A 352 2.04 41.86 28.46
CA PRO A 352 1.66 43.26 28.36
C PRO A 352 0.39 43.42 27.53
N THR A 353 -0.63 44.02 28.14
CA THR A 353 -1.82 44.54 27.45
C THR A 353 -1.42 45.66 26.50
N THR A 354 -1.60 45.47 25.20
CA THR A 354 -1.46 46.55 24.22
C THR A 354 -2.62 47.52 24.35
N LEU A 355 -2.25 48.75 24.73
CA LEU A 355 -3.11 49.91 24.86
C LEU A 355 -3.84 50.21 23.53
N ALA A 356 -5.15 50.43 23.62
CA ALA A 356 -5.92 51.04 22.56
C ALA A 356 -5.47 52.49 22.33
N SER A 357 -5.03 52.80 21.11
CA SER A 357 -4.98 54.18 20.60
C SER A 357 -5.77 54.27 19.29
N ARG A 358 -6.98 54.85 19.40
CA ARG A 358 -7.58 55.57 18.28
C ARG A 358 -6.72 56.80 17.99
N VAL A 359 -6.79 57.30 16.73
CA VAL A 359 -6.15 58.50 16.16
C VAL A 359 -4.78 58.15 15.50
N THR A 360 -4.48 58.34 14.21
CA THR A 360 -4.95 59.22 13.11
C THR A 360 -4.73 58.56 11.74
N LYS A 361 -5.53 58.97 10.75
CA LYS A 361 -5.30 58.78 9.30
C LYS A 361 -3.95 59.38 8.86
N SER A 362 -3.45 58.86 7.74
CA SER A 362 -2.34 59.33 6.85
C SER A 362 -0.92 58.85 7.16
N SER A 363 -0.47 57.82 6.45
CA SER A 363 0.70 57.85 5.54
C SER A 363 1.02 56.42 5.06
N SER A 364 1.25 56.29 3.76
CA SER A 364 1.62 55.06 3.04
C SER A 364 2.67 54.20 3.74
N THR A 365 2.28 52.97 4.11
CA THR A 365 3.21 51.89 4.45
C THR A 365 3.86 51.33 3.17
N PRO A 366 5.18 51.09 3.12
CA PRO A 366 5.85 50.56 1.93
C PRO A 366 5.40 49.12 1.63
N ASP A 367 5.24 48.76 0.36
CA ASP A 367 4.78 47.42 -0.08
C ASP A 367 5.71 46.26 0.36
N SER A 368 6.94 46.56 0.78
CA SER A 368 7.86 45.59 1.39
C SER A 368 7.47 45.12 2.80
N ALA A 369 6.56 45.83 3.48
CA ALA A 369 6.06 45.43 4.80
C ALA A 369 4.77 44.58 4.75
N LYS A 370 4.14 44.44 3.56
CA LYS A 370 2.97 43.56 3.37
C LYS A 370 3.35 42.09 3.15
N SER A 371 4.57 41.79 2.68
CA SER A 371 4.97 40.39 2.41
C SER A 371 5.42 39.60 3.65
N LEU A 372 5.60 40.27 4.80
CA LEU A 372 6.08 39.64 6.04
C LEU A 372 4.96 39.32 7.05
N THR A 373 3.70 39.62 6.74
CA THR A 373 2.57 39.46 7.67
C THR A 373 1.47 38.48 7.20
N SER A 374 1.68 37.70 6.12
CA SER A 374 0.61 36.83 5.56
C SER A 374 0.91 35.33 5.44
N ASN A 375 2.00 34.79 6.00
CA ASN A 375 2.15 33.32 6.06
C ASN A 375 1.41 32.73 7.27
N SER A 376 0.08 32.69 7.19
CA SER A 376 -0.74 31.93 8.12
C SER A 376 -0.28 30.47 8.14
N LYS A 377 -0.10 29.91 9.34
CA LYS A 377 0.37 28.53 9.54
C LYS A 377 -0.67 27.56 8.98
N LEU A 378 -0.28 26.77 7.97
CA LEU A 378 -1.16 25.77 7.35
C LEU A 378 -1.61 24.76 8.41
N THR A 379 -2.93 24.64 8.59
CA THR A 379 -3.53 23.65 9.50
C THR A 379 -4.01 22.46 8.70
N VAL A 380 -3.25 21.37 8.75
CA VAL A 380 -3.59 20.11 8.07
C VAL A 380 -4.57 19.31 8.93
N PRO A 381 -5.75 18.90 8.39
CA PRO A 381 -6.68 18.03 9.09
C PRO A 381 -5.99 16.75 9.57
N PRO A 382 -6.30 16.22 10.76
CA PRO A 382 -5.67 14.99 11.24
C PRO A 382 -6.15 13.78 10.43
N ILE A 383 -5.32 12.75 10.34
CA ILE A 383 -5.78 11.40 10.03
C ILE A 383 -5.88 10.60 11.33
N LEU A 384 -7.05 10.01 11.57
CA LEU A 384 -7.32 9.16 12.71
C LEU A 384 -6.93 7.72 12.40
N ALA A 385 -6.52 6.98 13.43
CA ALA A 385 -6.26 5.56 13.38
C ALA A 385 -7.06 4.86 14.46
N TYR A 386 -7.99 4.01 14.04
CA TYR A 386 -8.53 2.99 14.91
C TYR A 386 -7.51 1.85 14.98
N VAL A 387 -7.01 1.59 16.19
CA VAL A 387 -6.07 0.51 16.44
C VAL A 387 -6.79 -0.52 17.30
N GLN A 388 -7.12 -1.67 16.72
CA GLN A 388 -7.83 -2.71 17.42
C GLN A 388 -7.03 -3.19 18.65
N PRO A 389 -7.64 -3.26 19.84
CA PRO A 389 -6.96 -3.80 21.01
C PRO A 389 -6.71 -5.31 20.86
N SER A 390 -5.67 -5.81 21.51
CA SER A 390 -5.33 -7.24 21.50
C SER A 390 -6.12 -7.97 22.60
N GLY A 391 -7.27 -8.56 22.26
CA GLY A 391 -8.09 -9.33 23.19
C GLY A 391 -8.80 -10.53 22.52
N PRO A 392 -9.10 -11.61 23.26
CA PRO A 392 -9.77 -12.80 22.71
C PRO A 392 -11.26 -12.58 22.40
N THR A 393 -11.87 -11.54 22.99
CA THR A 393 -13.28 -11.17 22.82
C THR A 393 -13.50 -10.11 21.73
N GLU A 394 -12.44 -9.70 21.05
CA GLU A 394 -12.50 -8.66 20.03
C GLU A 394 -13.07 -9.20 18.72
N PRO A 395 -13.84 -8.38 17.97
CA PRO A 395 -14.44 -8.80 16.71
C PRO A 395 -13.35 -9.18 15.69
N LEU A 396 -13.62 -10.16 14.84
CA LEU A 396 -12.70 -10.52 13.78
C LEU A 396 -12.52 -9.37 12.78
N ILE A 397 -11.30 -8.89 12.58
CA ILE A 397 -10.91 -8.00 11.46
C ILE A 397 -9.68 -8.63 10.81
N ARG A 398 -9.81 -9.09 9.57
CA ARG A 398 -8.72 -9.69 8.80
C ARG A 398 -8.87 -9.44 7.30
N ARG A 399 -7.74 -9.23 6.60
CA ARG A 399 -7.63 -9.38 5.15
C ARG A 399 -7.28 -10.81 4.78
N VAL A 400 -7.97 -11.37 3.80
CA VAL A 400 -7.83 -12.75 3.33
C VAL A 400 -7.12 -12.74 1.99
N ASP A 401 -5.82 -12.52 2.02
CA ASP A 401 -4.99 -12.26 0.84
C ASP A 401 -3.91 -13.32 0.57
N ASP A 402 -3.83 -14.35 1.42
CA ASP A 402 -2.98 -15.53 1.24
C ASP A 402 -3.81 -16.82 1.37
N SER A 403 -3.40 -17.90 0.71
CA SER A 403 -4.03 -19.22 0.76
C SER A 403 -4.17 -19.73 2.21
N HIS A 404 -3.15 -19.56 3.05
CA HIS A 404 -3.23 -19.97 4.45
C HIS A 404 -4.29 -19.17 5.25
N LEU A 405 -4.40 -17.86 4.99
CA LEU A 405 -5.43 -17.02 5.60
C LEU A 405 -6.82 -17.40 5.11
N LEU A 406 -6.97 -17.74 3.81
CA LEU A 406 -8.21 -18.25 3.24
C LEU A 406 -8.71 -19.51 3.95
N LEU A 407 -7.81 -20.48 4.19
CA LEU A 407 -8.12 -21.68 4.97
C LEU A 407 -8.48 -21.31 6.41
N THR A 408 -7.57 -20.65 7.13
CA THR A 408 -7.70 -20.41 8.58
C THR A 408 -8.92 -19.55 8.93
N VAL A 409 -9.20 -18.51 8.15
CA VAL A 409 -10.38 -17.66 8.36
C VAL A 409 -11.66 -18.44 8.04
N SER A 410 -11.69 -19.24 6.97
CA SER A 410 -12.84 -20.10 6.67
C SER A 410 -13.12 -21.10 7.79
N LEU A 411 -12.08 -21.74 8.35
CA LEU A 411 -12.22 -22.67 9.47
C LEU A 411 -12.65 -21.96 10.77
N ARG A 412 -12.20 -20.73 11.00
CA ARG A 412 -12.66 -19.91 12.15
C ARG A 412 -14.14 -19.57 12.02
N LEU A 413 -14.59 -19.15 10.83
CA LEU A 413 -16.00 -18.87 10.57
C LEU A 413 -16.87 -20.12 10.71
N ALA A 414 -16.35 -21.31 10.36
CA ALA A 414 -17.04 -22.58 10.55
C ALA A 414 -17.33 -22.94 12.02
N LYS A 415 -16.52 -22.42 12.95
CA LYS A 415 -16.70 -22.63 14.40
C LYS A 415 -17.82 -21.77 14.98
N LEU A 416 -18.20 -20.67 14.33
CA LEU A 416 -19.28 -19.79 14.79
C LEU A 416 -20.59 -20.58 14.97
N PRO A 417 -21.37 -20.34 16.03
CA PRO A 417 -22.65 -21.01 16.20
C PRO A 417 -23.61 -20.63 15.07
N SER A 418 -24.43 -21.58 14.63
CA SER A 418 -25.42 -21.31 13.58
C SER A 418 -26.62 -20.51 14.10
N ILE A 419 -27.36 -19.88 13.20
CA ILE A 419 -28.57 -19.09 13.52
C ILE A 419 -29.70 -19.98 14.08
N GLU A 420 -29.69 -21.28 13.78
CA GLU A 420 -30.62 -22.23 14.39
C GLU A 420 -30.26 -22.58 15.85
N GLU A 421 -28.97 -22.60 16.17
CA GLU A 421 -28.48 -22.90 17.52
C GLU A 421 -28.58 -21.68 18.44
N VAL A 422 -28.41 -20.48 17.88
CA VAL A 422 -28.41 -19.20 18.59
C VAL A 422 -29.38 -18.24 17.91
N THR A 423 -30.26 -17.60 18.67
CA THR A 423 -31.22 -16.62 18.13
C THR A 423 -30.53 -15.55 17.27
N LYS A 424 -31.18 -15.11 16.20
CA LYS A 424 -30.64 -14.15 15.20
C LYS A 424 -29.98 -12.89 15.78
N GLU A 425 -30.44 -12.41 16.94
CA GLU A 425 -29.90 -11.22 17.62
C GLU A 425 -28.54 -11.45 18.31
N LEU A 426 -28.25 -12.71 18.69
CA LEU A 426 -27.02 -13.12 19.38
C LEU A 426 -26.02 -13.80 18.43
N ALA A 427 -26.46 -14.17 17.22
CA ALA A 427 -25.61 -14.80 16.23
C ALA A 427 -24.65 -13.77 15.60
N SER A 428 -23.43 -14.20 15.27
CA SER A 428 -22.50 -13.38 14.48
C SER A 428 -23.13 -13.05 13.11
N PRO A 429 -22.86 -11.86 12.52
CA PRO A 429 -23.31 -11.51 11.16
C PRO A 429 -22.88 -12.54 10.10
N PHE A 430 -21.78 -13.24 10.35
CA PHE A 430 -21.23 -14.23 9.44
C PHE A 430 -21.71 -15.66 9.70
N ALA A 431 -22.54 -15.87 10.73
CA ALA A 431 -23.10 -17.18 11.03
C ALA A 431 -23.95 -17.70 9.85
N HIS A 432 -23.86 -19.01 9.60
CA HIS A 432 -24.70 -19.69 8.63
C HIS A 432 -26.04 -20.08 9.27
N GLN A 433 -27.08 -20.20 8.44
CA GLN A 433 -28.40 -20.63 8.92
C GLN A 433 -28.31 -21.99 9.63
N SER A 434 -27.65 -22.94 8.98
CA SER A 434 -27.34 -24.28 9.49
C SER A 434 -25.90 -24.64 9.14
N LYS A 435 -25.15 -25.32 10.02
CA LYS A 435 -23.78 -25.77 9.72
C LYS A 435 -23.72 -26.89 8.69
N ILE A 436 -24.71 -27.78 8.74
CA ILE A 436 -24.88 -28.89 7.80
C ILE A 436 -26.27 -28.72 7.22
N VAL A 437 -26.35 -28.37 5.93
CA VAL A 437 -27.64 -28.07 5.28
C VAL A 437 -28.55 -29.31 5.26
N HIS A 438 -28.01 -30.46 4.87
CA HIS A 438 -28.77 -31.71 4.78
C HIS A 438 -28.25 -32.74 5.78
N LYS A 439 -28.63 -32.62 7.06
CA LYS A 439 -28.25 -33.60 8.11
C LYS A 439 -28.71 -35.03 7.78
N GLU A 440 -29.79 -35.17 7.02
CA GLU A 440 -30.39 -36.45 6.62
C GLU A 440 -29.58 -37.20 5.55
N SER A 441 -28.78 -36.50 4.74
CA SER A 441 -27.96 -37.12 3.69
C SER A 441 -26.72 -37.81 4.23
N ILE A 442 -26.39 -37.63 5.52
CA ILE A 442 -25.19 -38.19 6.15
C ILE A 442 -25.47 -39.63 6.63
N PRO A 443 -24.70 -40.63 6.18
CA PRO A 443 -24.85 -42.01 6.64
C PRO A 443 -24.55 -42.18 8.13
N ARG A 444 -25.25 -43.09 8.81
CA ARG A 444 -25.09 -43.34 10.27
C ARG A 444 -23.68 -43.78 10.70
N LYS A 445 -22.89 -44.36 9.78
CA LYS A 445 -21.51 -44.80 10.03
C LYS A 445 -20.46 -43.73 9.73
N CYS A 446 -20.88 -42.52 9.34
CA CYS A 446 -19.99 -41.38 9.14
C CYS A 446 -19.76 -40.64 10.46
N ARG A 447 -18.58 -40.05 10.64
CA ARG A 447 -18.28 -39.14 11.74
C ARG A 447 -18.04 -37.73 11.18
N VAL A 448 -19.04 -36.86 11.29
CA VAL A 448 -18.92 -35.42 10.99
C VAL A 448 -18.98 -34.63 12.28
N GLU A 449 -17.98 -33.79 12.52
CA GLU A 449 -17.96 -32.89 13.67
C GLU A 449 -18.73 -31.60 13.35
N ALA A 450 -20.04 -31.62 13.59
CA ALA A 450 -20.93 -30.51 13.25
C ALA A 450 -20.59 -29.20 13.97
N GLU A 451 -19.91 -29.24 15.12
CA GLU A 451 -19.57 -28.04 15.89
C GLU A 451 -18.52 -27.15 15.21
N ASN A 452 -17.66 -27.72 14.36
CA ASN A 452 -16.53 -27.01 13.75
C ASN A 452 -16.41 -27.20 12.23
N SER A 453 -17.38 -27.85 11.59
CA SER A 453 -17.39 -28.14 10.15
C SER A 453 -18.61 -27.53 9.47
N LEU A 454 -18.44 -27.09 8.22
CA LEU A 454 -19.51 -26.57 7.37
C LEU A 454 -19.67 -27.45 6.13
N LEU A 455 -20.90 -27.92 5.87
CA LEU A 455 -21.26 -28.66 4.66
C LEU A 455 -22.36 -27.90 3.92
N ALA A 456 -22.05 -27.45 2.71
CA ALA A 456 -22.96 -26.72 1.84
C ALA A 456 -24.07 -27.61 1.21
N ASP A 457 -24.83 -27.03 0.30
CA ASP A 457 -25.88 -27.69 -0.46
C ASP A 457 -25.36 -28.83 -1.35
N ASN A 458 -26.17 -29.87 -1.52
CA ASN A 458 -25.90 -31.01 -2.41
C ASN A 458 -24.57 -31.75 -2.15
N VAL A 459 -24.04 -31.70 -0.93
CA VAL A 459 -22.85 -32.48 -0.56
C VAL A 459 -23.24 -33.94 -0.34
N ILE A 460 -22.55 -34.85 -1.04
CA ILE A 460 -22.74 -36.30 -0.93
C ILE A 460 -21.62 -36.87 -0.07
N VAL A 461 -21.99 -37.54 1.02
CA VAL A 461 -21.04 -38.18 1.95
C VAL A 461 -21.33 -39.67 2.02
N GLU A 462 -20.34 -40.51 1.75
CA GLU A 462 -20.46 -41.97 1.80
C GLU A 462 -20.09 -42.55 3.18
N GLU A 463 -20.23 -43.88 3.35
CA GLU A 463 -20.00 -44.55 4.65
C GLU A 463 -18.53 -44.43 5.13
N LYS A 464 -18.31 -44.59 6.45
CA LYS A 464 -16.97 -44.65 7.08
C LYS A 464 -16.08 -43.40 6.87
N THR A 465 -16.64 -42.30 6.40
CA THR A 465 -15.95 -41.02 6.23
C THR A 465 -15.79 -40.31 7.59
N ASN A 466 -14.72 -39.53 7.71
CA ASN A 466 -14.39 -38.76 8.92
C ASN A 466 -14.05 -37.32 8.54
N ILE A 467 -14.89 -36.38 8.95
CA ILE A 467 -14.78 -34.96 8.60
C ILE A 467 -14.68 -34.16 9.90
N LYS A 468 -13.57 -33.44 10.07
CA LYS A 468 -13.28 -32.63 11.26
C LYS A 468 -12.69 -31.29 10.89
N GLU A 469 -13.18 -30.23 11.53
CA GLU A 469 -12.73 -28.85 11.29
C GLU A 469 -12.66 -28.50 9.80
N SER A 470 -13.61 -28.90 8.96
CA SER A 470 -13.51 -28.72 7.51
C SER A 470 -14.69 -27.92 6.93
N VAL A 471 -14.41 -27.15 5.89
CA VAL A 471 -15.41 -26.41 5.10
C VAL A 471 -15.52 -27.09 3.75
N ILE A 472 -16.72 -27.55 3.41
CA ILE A 472 -17.03 -28.26 2.18
C ILE A 472 -18.04 -27.46 1.37
N GLY A 473 -17.64 -27.09 0.16
CA GLY A 473 -18.41 -26.35 -0.81
C GLY A 473 -19.55 -27.15 -1.44
N PRO A 474 -20.44 -26.47 -2.18
CA PRO A 474 -21.61 -27.08 -2.78
C PRO A 474 -21.25 -28.14 -3.84
N ASN A 475 -22.11 -29.14 -3.98
CA ASN A 475 -21.98 -30.22 -4.96
C ASN A 475 -20.70 -31.07 -4.81
N CYS A 476 -20.05 -31.09 -3.65
CA CYS A 476 -18.90 -31.96 -3.40
C CYS A 476 -19.33 -33.42 -3.17
N LYS A 477 -18.48 -34.36 -3.58
CA LYS A 477 -18.64 -35.79 -3.32
C LYS A 477 -17.48 -36.33 -2.50
N ILE A 478 -17.79 -36.96 -1.37
CA ILE A 478 -16.81 -37.55 -0.45
C ILE A 478 -17.07 -39.05 -0.35
N SER A 479 -16.16 -39.84 -0.93
CA SER A 479 -16.33 -41.29 -1.08
C SER A 479 -15.94 -42.08 0.18
N GLU A 480 -16.29 -43.37 0.20
CA GLU A 480 -16.12 -44.25 1.37
C GLU A 480 -14.70 -44.20 1.98
N GLY A 481 -14.61 -44.06 3.30
CA GLY A 481 -13.34 -44.15 4.04
C GLY A 481 -12.44 -42.91 3.97
N ALA A 482 -12.84 -41.85 3.26
CA ALA A 482 -12.09 -40.60 3.20
C ALA A 482 -11.97 -39.91 4.58
N ARG A 483 -10.82 -39.27 4.82
CA ARG A 483 -10.52 -38.56 6.07
C ARG A 483 -10.09 -37.13 5.77
N LEU A 484 -10.88 -36.18 6.24
CA LEU A 484 -10.65 -34.75 6.07
C LEU A 484 -10.42 -34.11 7.44
N LEU A 485 -9.28 -33.44 7.60
CA LEU A 485 -8.96 -32.67 8.79
C LEU A 485 -8.51 -31.27 8.39
N ARG A 486 -9.22 -30.23 8.84
CA ARG A 486 -8.81 -28.84 8.56
C ARG A 486 -8.69 -28.56 7.07
N CYS A 487 -9.67 -28.98 6.27
CA CYS A 487 -9.63 -28.79 4.81
C CYS A 487 -10.67 -27.77 4.33
N LEU A 488 -10.34 -27.05 3.26
CA LEU A 488 -11.25 -26.19 2.51
C LEU A 488 -11.45 -26.78 1.13
N LEU A 489 -12.65 -27.28 0.84
CA LEU A 489 -13.02 -27.83 -0.46
C LEU A 489 -13.94 -26.83 -1.15
N MET A 490 -13.57 -26.36 -2.34
CA MET A 490 -14.42 -25.49 -3.14
C MET A 490 -15.51 -26.27 -3.89
N ASP A 491 -16.28 -25.61 -4.75
CA ASP A 491 -17.43 -26.19 -5.43
C ASP A 491 -17.06 -27.41 -6.30
N GLY A 492 -17.87 -28.47 -6.21
CA GLY A 492 -17.79 -29.62 -7.12
C GLY A 492 -16.56 -30.51 -6.94
N VAL A 493 -15.90 -30.46 -5.78
CA VAL A 493 -14.73 -31.32 -5.50
C VAL A 493 -15.18 -32.77 -5.28
N GLU A 494 -14.45 -33.71 -5.90
CA GLU A 494 -14.65 -35.14 -5.72
C GLU A 494 -13.45 -35.76 -5.00
N VAL A 495 -13.69 -36.29 -3.79
CA VAL A 495 -12.68 -37.01 -3.00
C VAL A 495 -12.93 -38.51 -3.13
N GLY A 496 -11.97 -39.22 -3.70
CA GLY A 496 -11.99 -40.67 -3.87
C GLY A 496 -11.93 -41.46 -2.55
N PRO A 497 -12.17 -42.78 -2.61
CA PRO A 497 -12.19 -43.62 -1.42
C PRO A 497 -10.82 -43.68 -0.74
N ASN A 498 -10.83 -43.79 0.59
CA ASN A 498 -9.63 -43.94 1.44
C ASN A 498 -8.57 -42.80 1.37
N VAL A 499 -8.87 -41.68 0.72
CA VAL A 499 -8.00 -40.49 0.65
C VAL A 499 -7.89 -39.80 2.00
N GLN A 500 -6.70 -39.30 2.35
CA GLN A 500 -6.44 -38.58 3.60
C GLN A 500 -5.92 -37.18 3.31
N LEU A 501 -6.67 -36.16 3.73
CA LEU A 501 -6.32 -34.76 3.56
C LEU A 501 -6.16 -34.09 4.92
N THR A 502 -5.10 -33.29 5.09
CA THR A 502 -4.88 -32.49 6.31
C THR A 502 -4.37 -31.11 5.93
N ASP A 503 -5.02 -30.05 6.39
CA ASP A 503 -4.61 -28.66 6.09
C ASP A 503 -4.58 -28.34 4.58
N CYS A 504 -5.40 -29.02 3.76
CA CYS A 504 -5.40 -28.84 2.31
C CYS A 504 -6.50 -27.87 1.83
N ILE A 505 -6.21 -27.17 0.73
CA ILE A 505 -7.18 -26.37 -0.02
C ILE A 505 -7.34 -26.98 -1.42
N LEU A 506 -8.56 -27.39 -1.75
CA LEU A 506 -8.89 -27.97 -3.05
C LEU A 506 -9.74 -27.00 -3.86
N GLY A 507 -9.24 -26.62 -5.03
CA GLY A 507 -9.91 -25.77 -6.00
C GLY A 507 -11.20 -26.40 -6.56
N ARG A 508 -11.97 -25.64 -7.32
CA ARG A 508 -13.25 -26.08 -7.89
C ARG A 508 -13.06 -27.25 -8.84
N ARG A 509 -13.99 -28.21 -8.82
CA ARG A 509 -14.00 -29.37 -9.74
C ARG A 509 -12.73 -30.23 -9.67
N CYS A 510 -11.95 -30.17 -8.59
CA CYS A 510 -10.81 -31.05 -8.41
C CYS A 510 -11.29 -32.49 -8.17
N ARG A 511 -10.51 -33.46 -8.65
CA ARG A 511 -10.75 -34.88 -8.40
C ARG A 511 -9.53 -35.52 -7.74
N MET A 512 -9.72 -36.11 -6.57
CA MET A 512 -8.73 -36.95 -5.92
C MET A 512 -9.08 -38.40 -6.21
N GLU A 513 -8.20 -39.13 -6.89
CA GLU A 513 -8.41 -40.55 -7.12
C GLU A 513 -8.15 -41.34 -5.84
N GLY A 514 -8.95 -42.39 -5.65
CA GLY A 514 -8.93 -43.23 -4.46
C GLY A 514 -9.00 -44.71 -4.82
N GLY A 515 -8.27 -45.54 -4.09
CA GLY A 515 -8.18 -46.99 -4.31
C GLY A 515 -8.80 -47.82 -3.19
N ASP A 516 -8.70 -49.15 -3.32
CA ASP A 516 -9.22 -50.09 -2.31
C ASP A 516 -8.40 -50.01 -1.01
N ALA A 517 -9.06 -50.20 0.14
CA ALA A 517 -8.43 -50.11 1.45
C ALA A 517 -7.39 -51.22 1.71
N LYS A 518 -7.39 -52.27 0.88
CA LYS A 518 -6.44 -53.39 0.92
C LYS A 518 -5.19 -53.14 0.08
N ASP A 519 -5.21 -52.10 -0.74
CA ASP A 519 -4.06 -51.69 -1.51
C ASP A 519 -2.97 -51.11 -0.59
N GLY A 520 -1.71 -51.28 -0.97
CA GLY A 520 -0.57 -50.75 -0.21
C GLY A 520 -0.49 -49.23 -0.30
N ASP A 521 -0.88 -48.69 -1.45
CA ASP A 521 -0.81 -47.28 -1.78
C ASP A 521 -1.95 -46.49 -1.13
N LYS A 522 -1.67 -45.23 -0.76
CA LYS A 522 -2.66 -44.30 -0.17
C LYS A 522 -2.34 -42.88 -0.59
N THR A 523 -3.36 -42.15 -1.04
CA THR A 523 -3.21 -40.71 -1.26
C THR A 523 -3.28 -39.96 0.06
N VAL A 524 -2.18 -39.31 0.44
CA VAL A 524 -2.03 -38.52 1.67
C VAL A 524 -1.46 -37.14 1.35
N LEU A 525 -2.29 -36.11 1.46
CA LEU A 525 -1.88 -34.72 1.24
C LEU A 525 -1.88 -33.95 2.56
N LYS A 526 -0.82 -33.17 2.78
CA LYS A 526 -0.66 -32.33 3.99
C LYS A 526 -0.21 -30.92 3.64
N ASP A 527 -0.97 -29.90 4.02
CA ASP A 527 -0.64 -28.50 3.74
C ASP A 527 -0.48 -28.24 2.21
N CYS A 528 -1.30 -28.90 1.39
CA CYS A 528 -1.22 -28.81 -0.07
C CYS A 528 -2.33 -27.93 -0.66
N GLU A 529 -2.02 -27.23 -1.74
CA GLU A 529 -2.97 -26.46 -2.56
C GLU A 529 -3.16 -27.17 -3.90
N VAL A 530 -4.40 -27.39 -4.33
CA VAL A 530 -4.71 -28.02 -5.61
C VAL A 530 -5.51 -27.06 -6.48
N GLN A 531 -4.99 -26.74 -7.66
CA GLN A 531 -5.63 -25.85 -8.64
C GLN A 531 -6.96 -26.42 -9.16
N ASP A 532 -7.84 -25.52 -9.56
CA ASP A 532 -9.14 -25.85 -10.15
C ASP A 532 -9.05 -26.85 -11.30
N GLY A 533 -9.91 -27.87 -11.26
CA GLY A 533 -10.02 -28.91 -12.29
C GLY A 533 -8.88 -29.93 -12.30
N GLN A 534 -7.91 -29.84 -11.39
CA GLN A 534 -6.78 -30.77 -11.35
C GLN A 534 -7.20 -32.15 -10.82
N VAL A 535 -6.59 -33.19 -11.38
CA VAL A 535 -6.72 -34.58 -10.93
C VAL A 535 -5.45 -34.98 -10.19
N VAL A 536 -5.60 -35.54 -8.99
CA VAL A 536 -4.49 -36.13 -8.22
C VAL A 536 -4.64 -37.63 -8.22
N GLU A 537 -3.63 -38.32 -8.72
CA GLU A 537 -3.61 -39.78 -8.89
C GLU A 537 -3.54 -40.51 -7.55
N TRP A 538 -4.04 -41.76 -7.55
CA TRP A 538 -3.98 -42.63 -6.39
C TRP A 538 -2.53 -42.97 -6.01
N GLY A 539 -2.22 -43.00 -4.71
CA GLY A 539 -0.87 -43.27 -4.21
C GLY A 539 0.01 -42.03 -4.04
N THR A 540 -0.54 -40.83 -4.29
CA THR A 540 0.22 -39.57 -4.13
C THR A 540 0.39 -39.21 -2.65
N GLU A 541 1.64 -39.16 -2.18
CA GLU A 541 2.00 -38.61 -0.87
C GLU A 541 2.76 -37.29 -1.03
N ALA A 542 2.17 -36.18 -0.58
CA ALA A 542 2.77 -34.86 -0.73
C ALA A 542 2.59 -33.99 0.51
N LYS A 543 3.53 -33.05 0.69
CA LYS A 543 3.50 -32.10 1.80
C LYS A 543 3.98 -30.72 1.38
N ASN A 544 3.19 -29.68 1.65
CA ASN A 544 3.52 -28.29 1.33
C ASN A 544 3.83 -28.08 -0.16
N GLU A 545 2.97 -28.66 -1.00
CA GLU A 545 3.07 -28.63 -2.46
C GLU A 545 1.85 -27.97 -3.09
N LYS A 546 2.07 -27.33 -4.25
CA LYS A 546 1.03 -26.71 -5.08
C LYS A 546 0.86 -27.51 -6.36
N PHE A 547 -0.27 -28.21 -6.49
CA PHE A 547 -0.61 -28.97 -7.69
C PHE A 547 -1.25 -28.03 -8.71
N MET A 548 -0.46 -27.64 -9.70
CA MET A 548 -0.89 -26.79 -10.80
C MET A 548 -1.06 -27.65 -12.06
N ARG A 549 -2.07 -27.34 -12.87
CA ARG A 549 -2.24 -27.91 -14.19
C ARG A 549 -1.15 -27.35 -15.10
N PHE A 550 -0.39 -28.21 -15.75
CA PHE A 550 0.44 -27.79 -16.87
C PHE A 550 -0.50 -27.43 -18.01
N ASP A 551 -0.52 -26.16 -18.44
CA ASP A 551 -1.14 -25.76 -19.70
C ASP A 551 -0.30 -26.35 -20.86
N VAL A 552 -0.48 -27.63 -21.12
CA VAL A 552 -0.12 -28.22 -22.41
C VAL A 552 -1.22 -27.76 -23.36
N GLY A 553 -0.88 -26.83 -24.25
CA GLY A 553 -1.76 -26.37 -25.31
C GLY A 553 -2.41 -27.56 -26.03
N GLU A 554 -3.70 -27.43 -26.29
CA GLU A 554 -4.51 -28.42 -26.99
C GLU A 554 -3.84 -28.86 -28.30
N ASP A 555 -3.44 -30.12 -28.41
CA ASP A 555 -3.60 -30.87 -29.66
C ASP A 555 -3.62 -32.40 -29.44
N VAL A 556 -4.31 -33.04 -30.37
CA VAL A 556 -4.98 -34.34 -30.32
C VAL A 556 -4.01 -35.54 -30.51
N GLY A 557 -4.28 -36.69 -29.87
CA GLY A 557 -3.95 -38.00 -30.46
C GLY A 557 -3.41 -39.08 -29.52
N SER A 558 -4.12 -40.20 -29.47
CA SER A 558 -3.79 -41.43 -28.74
C SER A 558 -2.50 -42.11 -29.19
N GLU A 559 -1.77 -42.77 -28.28
CA GLU A 559 -1.62 -44.24 -28.17
C GLU A 559 -0.62 -44.61 -27.05
N GLY A 560 -0.84 -45.76 -26.41
CA GLY A 560 -0.08 -46.22 -25.23
C GLY A 560 1.17 -47.06 -25.53
N PHE A 561 1.60 -47.79 -24.49
CA PHE A 561 2.82 -48.61 -24.31
C PHE A 561 4.05 -47.81 -23.84
N GLY A 562 4.78 -48.17 -22.79
CA GLY A 562 4.83 -49.31 -21.87
C GLY A 562 6.06 -49.11 -20.95
N GLU A 563 6.03 -49.71 -19.76
CA GLU A 563 7.03 -49.63 -18.68
C GLU A 563 8.48 -49.97 -19.12
N ASP A 564 9.50 -49.31 -18.54
CA ASP A 564 10.51 -49.96 -17.68
C ASP A 564 11.68 -49.02 -17.30
N GLU A 565 12.30 -49.37 -16.17
CA GLU A 565 13.20 -48.64 -15.28
C GLU A 565 14.58 -48.21 -15.83
N MET A 566 15.18 -47.24 -15.11
CA MET A 566 16.52 -47.27 -14.50
C MET A 566 17.59 -46.23 -14.96
N ASP A 567 18.04 -45.49 -13.94
CA ASP A 567 19.39 -44.96 -13.63
C ASP A 567 20.06 -43.76 -14.31
N THR A 568 20.66 -43.00 -13.39
CA THR A 568 21.59 -41.86 -13.41
C THR A 568 22.69 -41.87 -14.48
N MET A 569 22.98 -40.70 -15.08
CA MET A 569 24.31 -40.05 -15.02
C MET A 569 24.34 -38.67 -15.69
N GLU A 570 25.18 -37.79 -15.15
CA GLU A 570 25.60 -36.49 -15.67
C GLU A 570 26.33 -36.60 -17.03
N GLY A 571 26.19 -35.57 -17.88
CA GLY A 571 27.00 -35.41 -19.09
C GLY A 571 26.49 -34.29 -20.01
N GLU A 572 27.40 -33.39 -20.37
CA GLU A 572 27.21 -32.11 -21.07
C GLU A 572 26.70 -32.19 -22.52
N GLU A 573 26.05 -31.08 -22.91
CA GLU A 573 25.93 -30.41 -24.22
C GLU A 573 25.59 -31.22 -25.48
N GLY A 574 24.41 -30.89 -26.05
CA GLY A 574 24.03 -31.17 -27.43
C GLY A 574 22.82 -30.32 -27.83
N GLU A 575 23.05 -29.37 -28.73
CA GLU A 575 22.12 -28.36 -29.25
C GLU A 575 20.86 -28.95 -29.90
N GLY A 576 19.71 -28.27 -29.73
CA GLY A 576 18.48 -28.55 -30.47
C GLY A 576 17.22 -27.90 -29.90
N LEU A 577 16.97 -26.65 -30.33
CA LEU A 577 15.79 -25.76 -30.21
C LEU A 577 14.47 -26.37 -29.68
N PRO A 578 13.72 -25.63 -28.83
CA PRO A 578 12.51 -25.02 -29.39
C PRO A 578 12.09 -23.65 -28.83
N LEU A 579 11.32 -22.95 -29.68
CA LEU A 579 10.24 -22.00 -29.43
C LEU A 579 10.38 -21.03 -28.25
N ARG A 580 10.75 -19.79 -28.56
CA ARG A 580 10.42 -18.62 -27.73
C ARG A 580 10.27 -17.36 -28.58
N ASP A 581 9.44 -17.42 -29.61
CA ASP A 581 8.95 -16.20 -30.24
C ASP A 581 7.69 -15.73 -29.49
N VAL A 582 7.56 -14.41 -29.33
CA VAL A 582 6.49 -13.63 -28.67
C VAL A 582 6.68 -13.32 -27.17
N TYR A 583 7.92 -13.37 -26.65
CA TYR A 583 8.28 -12.76 -25.35
C TYR A 583 9.43 -11.74 -25.43
N ASP A 584 9.77 -11.24 -26.63
CA ASP A 584 11.03 -10.50 -26.84
C ASP A 584 10.91 -9.01 -27.16
N ASP A 585 9.72 -8.41 -27.20
CA ASP A 585 9.60 -6.98 -27.58
C ASP A 585 9.72 -5.98 -26.42
N TYR A 586 10.00 -6.45 -25.19
CA TYR A 586 10.24 -5.58 -24.02
C TYR A 586 11.46 -5.94 -23.16
N MET A 587 12.33 -6.85 -23.61
CA MET A 587 13.55 -7.22 -22.86
C MET A 587 14.86 -7.16 -23.67
N SER A 588 14.91 -6.42 -24.78
CA SER A 588 16.18 -6.14 -25.47
C SER A 588 16.92 -4.91 -24.91
N GLN A 589 16.91 -4.69 -23.59
CA GLN A 589 18.00 -3.90 -23.00
C GLN A 589 19.17 -4.85 -22.84
N GLU A 590 20.04 -4.89 -23.85
CA GLU A 590 21.38 -5.47 -23.70
C GLU A 590 21.99 -4.90 -22.42
N TYR A 591 22.23 -5.76 -21.44
CA TYR A 591 22.87 -5.35 -20.19
C TYR A 591 24.26 -4.79 -20.53
N VAL A 592 24.42 -3.48 -20.40
CA VAL A 592 25.69 -2.81 -20.68
C VAL A 592 26.68 -3.15 -19.56
N PRO A 593 27.85 -3.73 -19.86
CA PRO A 593 28.81 -4.13 -18.85
C PRO A 593 29.35 -2.91 -18.07
N LEU A 594 29.54 -3.09 -16.75
CA LEU A 594 30.18 -2.08 -15.91
C LEU A 594 31.62 -1.82 -16.36
N THR A 595 32.03 -0.56 -16.38
CA THR A 595 33.45 -0.20 -16.58
C THR A 595 34.14 -0.08 -15.22
N ILE A 596 35.07 -1.01 -14.94
CA ILE A 596 35.89 -0.99 -13.71
C ILE A 596 37.33 -0.61 -14.05
N ILE A 597 37.82 0.48 -13.44
CA ILE A 597 39.20 0.96 -13.60
C ILE A 597 39.94 0.81 -12.28
N LYS A 598 40.80 -0.21 -12.19
CA LYS A 598 41.60 -0.48 -10.99
C LYS A 598 42.81 0.44 -10.91
N GLY A 599 43.06 0.99 -9.72
CA GLY A 599 44.28 1.77 -9.45
C GLY A 599 44.30 3.17 -10.04
N ALA A 600 43.14 3.79 -10.29
CA ALA A 600 42.99 5.23 -10.54
C ALA A 600 43.19 6.03 -9.24
N GLY A 601 44.31 5.82 -8.54
CA GLY A 601 44.65 6.55 -7.33
C GLY A 601 45.36 7.86 -7.66
N ASN A 602 45.09 8.91 -6.88
CA ASN A 602 45.73 10.23 -7.04
C ASN A 602 47.26 10.22 -6.75
N GLU A 603 47.75 9.17 -6.10
CA GLU A 603 49.13 8.97 -5.64
C GLU A 603 50.16 8.95 -6.79
N TYR A 604 49.71 8.68 -8.02
CA TYR A 604 50.58 8.49 -9.20
C TYR A 604 50.45 9.60 -10.26
N ILE A 605 50.00 10.79 -9.87
CA ILE A 605 49.85 11.95 -10.77
C ILE A 605 51.00 12.95 -10.53
N PRO A 606 52.10 12.91 -11.30
CA PRO A 606 53.17 13.90 -11.21
C PRO A 606 52.76 15.21 -11.89
N ILE A 607 53.06 16.35 -11.25
CA ILE A 607 52.91 17.67 -11.88
C ILE A 607 54.16 17.90 -12.77
N PRO A 608 54.01 18.22 -14.07
CA PRO A 608 55.14 18.44 -14.98
C PRO A 608 56.04 19.59 -14.54
N ASP A 609 57.33 19.52 -14.85
CA ASP A 609 58.30 20.56 -14.53
C ASP A 609 57.90 21.90 -15.17
N GLY A 610 57.68 22.93 -14.34
CA GLY A 610 57.27 24.26 -14.78
C GLY A 610 55.75 24.54 -14.71
N GLU A 611 54.92 23.53 -14.38
CA GLU A 611 53.48 23.72 -14.14
C GLU A 611 53.13 23.70 -12.65
N SER A 612 52.04 24.39 -12.28
CA SER A 612 51.50 24.41 -10.92
C SER A 612 50.35 23.42 -10.70
N ALA A 613 49.72 22.92 -11.78
CA ALA A 613 48.59 22.02 -11.68
C ALA A 613 48.48 21.10 -12.90
N ILE A 614 47.87 19.93 -12.71
CA ILE A 614 47.62 18.92 -13.75
C ILE A 614 46.22 18.33 -13.60
N VAL A 615 45.61 17.98 -14.73
CA VAL A 615 44.41 17.13 -14.81
C VAL A 615 44.79 15.72 -15.26
N ALA A 616 44.15 14.72 -14.69
CA ALA A 616 44.35 13.31 -15.01
C ALA A 616 43.00 12.62 -15.25
N ASP A 617 42.56 12.62 -16.50
CA ASP A 617 41.34 11.98 -16.97
C ASP A 617 41.52 10.45 -16.96
N PHE A 618 40.57 9.72 -16.37
CA PHE A 618 40.64 8.25 -16.31
C PHE A 618 39.47 7.52 -16.96
N HIS A 619 38.30 8.13 -17.08
CA HIS A 619 37.15 7.53 -17.77
C HIS A 619 36.41 8.60 -18.56
N SER A 620 35.92 8.24 -19.75
CA SER A 620 35.13 9.12 -20.61
C SER A 620 34.10 8.30 -21.34
N VAL A 621 32.83 8.66 -21.20
CA VAL A 621 31.70 8.01 -21.87
C VAL A 621 30.94 9.06 -22.68
N ARG A 622 30.51 8.72 -23.90
CA ARG A 622 29.57 9.55 -24.64
C ARG A 622 28.17 9.12 -24.24
N THR A 623 27.33 10.06 -23.80
CA THR A 623 25.96 9.75 -23.41
C THR A 623 25.16 9.30 -24.64
N GLU A 624 24.34 8.26 -24.45
CA GLU A 624 23.43 7.72 -25.47
C GLU A 624 22.01 8.28 -25.33
N THR A 625 21.86 9.36 -24.56
CA THR A 625 20.59 10.06 -24.38
C THR A 625 20.15 10.71 -25.69
N THR A 626 18.85 10.61 -26.00
CA THR A 626 18.25 11.02 -27.29
C THR A 626 18.32 12.53 -27.55
N ASP A 627 18.39 13.34 -26.50
CA ASP A 627 18.09 14.77 -26.60
C ASP A 627 19.34 15.64 -26.87
N SER A 628 20.53 15.20 -26.44
CA SER A 628 21.81 15.89 -26.69
C SER A 628 23.03 15.02 -26.28
N PRO A 629 23.69 14.32 -27.22
CA PRO A 629 24.80 13.44 -26.89
C PRO A 629 26.06 14.24 -26.53
N THR A 630 26.51 14.18 -25.27
CA THR A 630 27.72 14.84 -24.77
C THR A 630 28.73 13.82 -24.22
N TYR A 631 29.96 14.25 -23.93
CA TYR A 631 30.95 13.41 -23.26
C TYR A 631 30.93 13.68 -21.78
N LEU A 632 30.82 12.66 -20.93
CA LEU A 632 31.09 12.76 -19.50
C LEU A 632 32.46 12.16 -19.21
N THR A 633 33.41 13.00 -18.81
CA THR A 633 34.76 12.61 -18.44
C THR A 633 35.00 12.83 -16.95
N SER A 634 35.59 11.85 -16.28
CA SER A 634 35.97 11.95 -14.87
C SER A 634 37.49 11.84 -14.69
N GLY A 635 38.01 12.54 -13.69
CA GLY A 635 39.45 12.61 -13.44
C GLY A 635 39.82 13.17 -12.08
N PHE A 636 41.12 13.26 -11.84
CA PHE A 636 41.67 14.01 -10.70
C PHE A 636 42.35 15.28 -11.18
N TYR A 637 42.12 16.35 -10.43
CA TYR A 637 42.84 17.60 -10.54
C TYR A 637 43.79 17.71 -9.36
N ARG A 638 45.07 18.00 -9.62
CA ARG A 638 46.09 18.19 -8.59
C ARG A 638 46.79 19.52 -8.82
N ILE A 639 46.95 20.30 -7.76
CA ILE A 639 47.62 21.60 -7.76
C ILE A 639 48.67 21.67 -6.64
N GLN A 640 49.75 22.42 -6.86
CA GLN A 640 50.80 22.74 -5.89
C GLN A 640 51.06 24.25 -5.85
N ALA A 641 51.83 24.69 -4.86
CA ALA A 641 52.26 26.08 -4.80
C ALA A 641 53.07 26.46 -6.05
N GLY A 642 52.65 27.50 -6.77
CA GLY A 642 53.24 27.87 -8.05
C GLY A 642 52.44 28.97 -8.77
N PRO A 643 52.74 29.25 -10.05
CA PRO A 643 52.03 30.26 -10.83
C PRO A 643 50.53 29.96 -10.91
N THR A 644 49.70 31.00 -10.88
CA THR A 644 48.25 30.88 -11.01
C THR A 644 47.88 30.32 -12.38
N ARG A 645 46.98 29.33 -12.41
CA ARG A 645 46.48 28.72 -13.65
C ARG A 645 45.19 29.41 -14.05
N ASP A 646 45.24 30.11 -15.18
CA ASP A 646 44.10 30.82 -15.75
C ASP A 646 43.30 29.92 -16.70
N ILE A 647 41.97 29.91 -16.56
CA ILE A 647 41.04 29.28 -17.49
C ILE A 647 40.21 30.38 -18.15
N PRO A 648 40.45 30.68 -19.44
CA PRO A 648 39.98 31.91 -20.06
C PRO A 648 38.46 32.01 -20.18
N THR A 649 37.78 30.92 -20.54
CA THR A 649 36.31 30.77 -20.49
C THR A 649 35.99 29.28 -20.58
N TYR A 650 35.15 28.80 -19.66
CA TYR A 650 34.64 27.44 -19.70
C TYR A 650 33.68 27.25 -20.88
N ASP A 651 34.00 26.34 -21.81
CA ASP A 651 33.12 25.92 -22.91
C ASP A 651 32.43 24.58 -22.62
N TYR A 652 32.53 24.09 -21.38
CA TYR A 652 31.93 22.86 -20.85
C TYR A 652 31.52 23.06 -19.38
N GLU A 653 30.60 22.24 -18.90
CA GLU A 653 30.28 22.13 -17.47
C GLU A 653 31.34 21.29 -16.74
N GLU A 654 31.78 21.75 -15.57
CA GLU A 654 32.69 21.02 -14.70
C GLU A 654 32.22 21.05 -13.25
N SER A 655 32.33 19.91 -12.56
CA SER A 655 32.17 19.82 -11.12
C SER A 655 33.47 19.33 -10.49
N LYS A 656 33.84 19.87 -9.33
CA LYS A 656 35.02 19.48 -8.55
C LYS A 656 34.63 19.20 -7.10
N TYR A 657 35.12 18.09 -6.56
CA TYR A 657 35.00 17.73 -5.14
C TYR A 657 36.39 17.60 -4.53
N VAL A 658 36.70 18.42 -3.53
CA VAL A 658 38.04 18.49 -2.94
C VAL A 658 38.27 17.31 -1.99
N LEU A 659 39.35 16.57 -2.22
CA LEU A 659 39.70 15.36 -1.48
C LEU A 659 40.78 15.59 -0.42
N SER A 660 41.73 16.48 -0.69
CA SER A 660 42.85 16.74 0.20
C SER A 660 43.50 18.09 -0.10
N GLY A 661 44.08 18.74 0.91
CA GLY A 661 44.78 20.02 0.76
C GLY A 661 43.84 21.20 0.51
N GLN A 662 44.34 22.27 -0.09
CA GLN A 662 43.59 23.50 -0.31
C GLN A 662 43.69 23.93 -1.77
N ILE A 663 42.57 24.35 -2.37
CA ILE A 663 42.49 24.88 -3.73
C ILE A 663 41.80 26.24 -3.68
N ASP A 664 42.53 27.28 -4.07
CA ASP A 664 42.00 28.64 -4.14
C ASP A 664 41.48 28.90 -5.56
N VAL A 665 40.22 29.28 -5.66
CA VAL A 665 39.53 29.56 -6.93
C VAL A 665 39.07 31.02 -6.93
N LEU A 666 39.67 31.85 -7.76
CA LEU A 666 39.18 33.20 -8.02
C LEU A 666 38.12 33.14 -9.11
N ASP A 667 36.89 33.46 -8.76
CA ASP A 667 35.81 33.69 -9.72
C ASP A 667 35.94 35.10 -10.30
N GLU A 668 36.28 35.21 -11.59
CA GLU A 668 36.47 36.53 -12.21
C GLU A 668 35.16 37.32 -12.38
N ALA A 669 34.01 36.65 -12.38
CA ALA A 669 32.72 37.32 -12.53
C ALA A 669 32.35 38.10 -11.26
N THR A 670 32.68 37.55 -10.09
CA THR A 670 32.39 38.17 -8.78
C THR A 670 33.61 38.86 -8.16
N GLY A 671 34.82 38.53 -8.63
CA GLY A 671 36.09 38.96 -8.04
C GLY A 671 36.40 38.29 -6.68
N VAL A 672 35.64 37.25 -6.31
CA VAL A 672 35.78 36.58 -5.01
C VAL A 672 36.71 35.38 -5.13
N THR A 673 37.70 35.31 -4.23
CA THR A 673 38.53 34.11 -4.07
C THR A 673 37.88 33.16 -3.07
N HIS A 674 37.50 31.97 -3.55
CA HIS A 674 36.98 30.88 -2.74
C HIS A 674 38.12 29.95 -2.31
N HIS A 675 38.21 29.67 -1.01
CA HIS A 675 39.22 28.80 -0.42
C HIS A 675 38.63 27.42 -0.18
N LEU A 676 38.80 26.50 -1.13
CA LEU A 676 38.18 25.17 -1.06
C LEU A 676 39.09 24.19 -0.29
N VAL A 677 38.50 23.48 0.67
CA VAL A 677 39.14 22.49 1.56
C VAL A 677 38.47 21.12 1.41
N PRO A 678 39.02 20.03 1.98
CA PRO A 678 38.47 18.68 1.78
C PRO A 678 37.02 18.58 2.23
N GLY A 679 36.15 18.08 1.36
CA GLY A 679 34.70 18.02 1.56
C GLY A 679 33.91 19.09 0.79
N ASP A 680 34.59 20.12 0.28
CA ASP A 680 33.94 21.18 -0.49
C ASP A 680 33.69 20.76 -1.95
N PHE A 681 32.56 21.25 -2.48
CA PHE A 681 32.11 21.05 -3.85
C PHE A 681 32.06 22.39 -4.60
N ALA A 682 32.57 22.40 -5.84
CA ALA A 682 32.50 23.55 -6.73
C ALA A 682 31.93 23.13 -8.09
N PHE A 683 31.08 23.99 -8.68
CA PHE A 683 30.51 23.80 -10.00
C PHE A 683 30.85 24.99 -10.89
N PHE A 684 31.25 24.71 -12.13
CA PHE A 684 31.64 25.69 -13.13
C PHE A 684 30.70 25.56 -14.33
N HIS A 685 29.92 26.61 -14.57
CA HIS A 685 28.99 26.67 -15.70
C HIS A 685 29.73 27.04 -16.99
N VAL A 686 29.16 26.66 -18.14
CA VAL A 686 29.58 27.21 -19.45
C VAL A 686 29.53 28.74 -19.40
N GLY A 687 30.61 29.38 -19.82
CA GLY A 687 30.81 30.83 -19.76
C GLY A 687 31.54 31.33 -18.50
N SER A 688 31.77 30.49 -17.49
CA SER A 688 32.51 30.88 -16.28
C SER A 688 33.99 31.16 -16.60
N LYS A 689 34.62 32.00 -15.78
CA LYS A 689 36.07 32.27 -15.82
C LYS A 689 36.65 32.12 -14.42
N ALA A 690 37.68 31.29 -14.29
CA ALA A 690 38.23 30.99 -12.99
C ALA A 690 39.76 30.89 -13.05
N GLN A 691 40.40 31.44 -12.02
CA GLN A 691 41.84 31.28 -11.82
C GLN A 691 42.11 30.38 -10.62
N PHE A 692 42.98 29.39 -10.80
CA PHE A 692 43.31 28.40 -9.78
C PHE A 692 44.69 28.65 -9.20
N SER A 693 44.78 28.67 -7.88
CA SER A 693 46.03 28.75 -7.14
C SER A 693 45.99 27.89 -5.88
N SER A 694 47.12 27.70 -5.22
CA SER A 694 47.16 27.03 -3.92
C SER A 694 48.42 27.45 -3.16
N LYS A 695 48.33 27.52 -1.83
CA LYS A 695 49.48 27.81 -0.95
C LYS A 695 50.21 26.55 -0.48
N SER A 696 49.49 25.44 -0.31
CA SER A 696 50.02 24.18 0.24
C SER A 696 49.94 23.01 -0.73
N GLY A 697 49.19 23.17 -1.82
CA GLY A 697 48.76 22.10 -2.72
C GLY A 697 47.43 21.48 -2.32
N GLY A 698 46.80 20.82 -3.30
CA GLY A 698 45.49 20.19 -3.14
C GLY A 698 45.15 19.23 -4.28
N THR A 699 44.20 18.34 -4.01
CA THR A 699 43.69 17.35 -4.95
C THR A 699 42.17 17.34 -4.91
N ALA A 700 41.54 17.34 -6.08
CA ALA A 700 40.10 17.22 -6.24
C ALA A 700 39.75 16.13 -7.26
N PHE A 701 38.64 15.44 -7.04
CA PHE A 701 37.97 14.68 -8.09
C PHE A 701 37.15 15.64 -8.95
N PHE A 702 37.06 15.40 -10.26
CA PHE A 702 36.19 16.17 -11.12
C PHE A 702 35.40 15.30 -12.10
N ALA A 703 34.23 15.81 -12.49
CA ALA A 703 33.44 15.32 -13.61
C ALA A 703 33.10 16.48 -14.54
N VAL A 704 33.34 16.29 -15.84
CA VAL A 704 33.33 17.37 -16.84
C VAL A 704 32.69 16.92 -18.15
N THR A 705 31.96 17.81 -18.82
CA THR A 705 31.25 17.52 -20.07
C THR A 705 32.12 17.68 -21.34
N ARG A 706 33.37 17.20 -21.32
CA ARG A 706 34.32 17.27 -22.45
C ARG A 706 34.94 15.91 -22.75
N ARG A 707 35.63 15.77 -23.89
CA ARG A 707 36.48 14.60 -24.18
C ARG A 707 37.74 14.58 -23.31
N ILE A 708 38.42 13.44 -23.27
CA ILE A 708 39.75 13.29 -22.65
C ILE A 708 40.74 14.28 -23.27
N VAL A 709 41.39 15.07 -22.43
CA VAL A 709 42.44 16.04 -22.78
C VAL A 709 43.79 15.59 -22.21
N THR A 710 43.82 14.96 -21.04
CA THR A 710 45.07 14.47 -20.43
C THR A 710 44.82 13.15 -19.73
N ARG A 711 45.28 12.03 -20.31
CA ARG A 711 45.10 10.70 -19.72
C ARG A 711 45.91 10.56 -18.44
N HIS A 712 45.33 9.91 -17.44
CA HIS A 712 46.02 9.56 -16.21
C HIS A 712 47.25 8.67 -16.52
N PRO A 713 48.47 9.09 -16.13
CA PRO A 713 49.71 8.43 -16.57
C PRO A 713 49.86 7.00 -16.04
N GLY A 714 49.27 6.69 -14.88
CA GLY A 714 49.31 5.37 -14.25
C GLY A 714 48.30 4.33 -14.77
N LEU A 715 47.45 4.65 -15.75
CA LEU A 715 46.31 3.79 -16.15
C LEU A 715 46.50 2.93 -17.40
N LYS A 716 47.71 2.81 -17.94
CA LYS A 716 47.96 2.00 -19.15
C LYS A 716 47.59 0.52 -18.91
N GLY A 717 46.51 0.05 -19.53
CA GLY A 717 46.08 -1.35 -19.54
C GLY A 717 45.45 -1.86 -18.23
N ARG A 718 44.93 -0.96 -17.38
CA ARG A 718 44.31 -1.30 -16.08
C ARG A 718 42.77 -1.29 -16.08
N GLU A 719 42.18 -0.97 -17.22
CA GLU A 719 40.74 -1.17 -17.45
C GLU A 719 40.47 -2.68 -17.52
N GLU A 720 39.52 -3.16 -16.74
CA GLU A 720 39.13 -4.57 -16.83
C GLU A 720 38.51 -4.82 -18.20
N LYS A 721 39.10 -5.75 -18.97
CA LYS A 721 38.48 -6.23 -20.19
C LYS A 721 37.29 -7.09 -19.80
N VAL A 722 36.09 -6.56 -19.96
CA VAL A 722 34.88 -7.36 -19.83
C VAL A 722 34.75 -8.20 -21.10
N GLN A 723 34.97 -9.51 -20.99
CA GLN A 723 34.47 -10.45 -22.00
C GLN A 723 33.00 -10.67 -21.66
N SER A 724 32.08 -10.34 -22.58
CA SER A 724 30.69 -10.77 -22.45
C SER A 724 30.71 -12.30 -22.39
N ARG A 725 30.26 -12.86 -21.26
CA ARG A 725 29.99 -14.30 -21.11
C ARG A 725 28.49 -14.59 -21.21
N LEU A 726 27.80 -13.75 -21.98
CA LEU A 726 26.44 -13.91 -22.43
C LEU A 726 26.46 -13.80 -23.95
#